data_AF-A0A3B9LR62-F1
#
_entry.id   AF-A0A3B9LR62-F1
#
_cell.length_a   1.000
_cell.length_b   1.000
_cell.length_c   1.000
_cell.angle_alpha   90.00
_cell.angle_beta   90.00
_cell.angle_gamma   90.00
#
_symmetry.space_group_name_H-M   'P 1'
#
loop_
_entity.id
_entity.type
_entity.pdbx_description
1 polymer ?
#
loop_
_entity_poly.entity_id
_entity_poly.type
_entity_poly.pdbx_seq_one_letter_code
_entity_poly.pdbx_strand_id
1 'polypeptide(L)'
;MRTQTFCQRVVEAASIRPDNVAMMLIESNGVETVTFGSLLAQIRSIAYRLEQEQIAFGDRVAIIGENHPHWAIAYLGILYRGAVVTPLDPAATTTALAAFLKDSEARLAFVSPASLDKFYAACERTGEKIPAVVLASLASPNGLPSFADWTQTPTPRAFNEALPSAGPEDLAVLIYTSGTTGVPKAVPLTHGNIYAESDKVQEVMRITDGEVILSLLPLFHAYSQIVNLWLATIIGARVVYLTELSSVQIERGLKQGGATALVGVPRLWYLFHQKIFDAVRAKPAPLRALFRAMLALNGGLRDLFGINAGSLFFRPVHQSFGGRLRLAVSAGASFDERVAKDFHRLGFTILQGYGLTETSGAATVTRFEDNKIGSVGTPLNGIEVRIDEPGEAGIGEVLIRGPIVMQGYYHNPEANRLAFTADGWFRSGDLGRFDKQGHLYIVGRKKDVILLPSGKNVFPEDVEAHYEHSPFVSEVCVLGVKDESSQFKGAEKLCAVVVPNFDYLKAQRIANAREWIVWELENLGRELPEYQRIHDFVLRAEPLPRTATRKVRRFELKNELETGNGFRQPTRDTKQDFFTATDDTLVDSPAGRALATVIRLHAPEVTVIHPKMNLEIDLGLDSLARAECIVHLEHTLGIEFDPEEVIAAHKVGELIQLATAKSVGKAVPPTDKDLLGAAAANAEFRWGEVLGSATTNLPEVQPLLKPKTATTLLAFLILRLAYVMARLLFRMDVKGSEVLSRLKPPYIICPNHQSYIDPLLVCSVYPRSVTRNVFHVGASMYFSSFAMAQLAQLINVVPIDPDAQLLRAMRVGAGGLRAGKILDIYPEGQRSFDGKLQEFKKGAAILAAELKVPIVPVALDGAHLIWPRKSRRFRLAKVKVSFGEPIDTRQVAPEETNQELVYEKVIALVKERIQQMLDEMRRQDLC
;
A
#
# COMPACT_ATOMS: atom_id res chain seq x y z
N MET A 1 -34.34 31.12 -25.24
CA MET A 1 -33.08 30.74 -25.91
C MET A 1 -33.18 29.25 -26.20
N ARG A 2 -32.99 28.80 -27.44
CA ARG A 2 -32.90 27.35 -27.70
C ARG A 2 -31.62 26.84 -27.02
N THR A 3 -31.77 26.01 -26.00
CA THR A 3 -30.66 25.36 -25.29
C THR A 3 -29.91 24.49 -26.29
N GLN A 4 -28.66 24.86 -26.61
CA GLN A 4 -27.80 24.04 -27.47
C GLN A 4 -27.50 22.70 -26.77
N THR A 5 -27.40 21.62 -27.55
CA THR A 5 -27.09 20.28 -27.02
C THR A 5 -25.58 20.03 -27.01
N PHE A 6 -25.11 19.04 -26.24
CA PHE A 6 -23.69 18.67 -26.18
C PHE A 6 -23.08 18.46 -27.58
N CYS A 7 -23.72 17.63 -28.42
CA CYS A 7 -23.23 17.34 -29.77
C CYS A 7 -23.18 18.60 -30.67
N GLN A 8 -24.14 19.51 -30.54
CA GLN A 8 -24.12 20.79 -31.27
C GLN A 8 -22.91 21.65 -30.88
N ARG A 9 -22.56 21.68 -29.59
CA ARG A 9 -21.35 22.37 -29.09
C ARG A 9 -20.07 21.75 -29.60
N VAL A 10 -20.01 20.41 -29.70
CA VAL A 10 -18.86 19.71 -30.32
C VAL A 10 -18.70 20.11 -31.79
N VAL A 11 -19.80 20.13 -32.56
CA VAL A 11 -19.78 20.56 -33.96
C VAL A 11 -19.33 22.00 -34.10
N GLU A 12 -19.85 22.91 -33.26
CA GLU A 12 -19.46 24.31 -33.23
C GLU A 12 -17.96 24.48 -32.93
N ALA A 13 -17.47 23.86 -31.85
CA ALA A 13 -16.08 23.93 -31.45
C ALA A 13 -15.13 23.41 -32.54
N ALA A 14 -15.49 22.31 -33.20
CA ALA A 14 -14.71 21.71 -34.26
C ALA A 14 -14.74 22.53 -35.56
N SER A 15 -15.87 23.17 -35.87
CA SER A 15 -16.03 24.00 -37.07
C SER A 15 -15.30 25.34 -36.96
N ILE A 16 -15.17 25.90 -35.75
CA ILE A 16 -14.43 27.15 -35.50
C ILE A 16 -12.91 26.91 -35.60
N ARG A 17 -12.43 25.69 -35.32
CA ARG A 17 -11.00 25.38 -35.16
C ARG A 17 -10.56 24.12 -35.92
N PRO A 18 -10.88 23.96 -37.22
CA PRO A 18 -10.69 22.70 -37.92
C PRO A 18 -9.23 22.22 -37.97
N ASP A 19 -8.28 23.15 -37.97
CA ASP A 19 -6.85 22.85 -38.07
C ASP A 19 -6.18 22.60 -36.71
N ASN A 20 -6.85 22.90 -35.59
CA ASN A 20 -6.29 22.66 -34.26
C ASN A 20 -6.27 21.16 -33.95
N VAL A 21 -5.22 20.71 -33.26
CA VAL A 21 -5.09 19.31 -32.84
C VAL A 21 -6.05 19.02 -31.68
N ALA A 22 -7.01 18.12 -31.89
CA ALA A 22 -7.97 17.68 -30.88
C ALA A 22 -7.42 16.52 -30.03
N MET A 23 -6.80 15.53 -30.69
CA MET A 23 -6.27 14.33 -30.05
C MET A 23 -4.86 14.04 -30.53
N MET A 24 -4.04 13.53 -29.62
CA MET A 24 -2.66 13.15 -29.89
C MET A 24 -2.38 11.81 -29.22
N LEU A 25 -1.77 10.85 -29.91
CA LEU A 25 -1.29 9.60 -29.35
C LEU A 25 0.25 9.61 -29.35
N ILE A 26 0.85 9.41 -28.18
CA ILE A 26 2.30 9.28 -28.05
C ILE A 26 2.65 7.79 -28.11
N GLU A 27 3.38 7.41 -29.16
CA GLU A 27 3.88 6.05 -29.36
C GLU A 27 5.40 5.97 -29.19
N SER A 28 5.94 4.76 -29.11
CA SER A 28 7.38 4.53 -28.99
C SER A 28 8.18 5.03 -30.19
N ASN A 29 7.56 5.07 -31.38
CA ASN A 29 8.16 5.34 -32.68
C ASN A 29 7.64 6.65 -33.34
N GLY A 30 6.74 7.39 -32.69
CA GLY A 30 6.16 8.59 -33.30
C GLY A 30 5.02 9.22 -32.50
N VAL A 31 4.36 10.20 -33.12
CA VAL A 31 3.17 10.87 -32.60
C VAL A 31 2.10 10.86 -33.68
N GLU A 32 0.94 10.30 -33.37
CA GLU A 32 -0.24 10.40 -34.22
C GLU A 32 -1.10 11.58 -33.74
N THR A 33 -1.70 12.33 -34.67
CA THR A 33 -2.51 13.50 -34.36
C THR A 33 -3.82 13.51 -35.15
N VAL A 34 -4.91 13.84 -34.48
CA VAL A 34 -6.23 14.08 -35.09
C VAL A 34 -6.61 15.53 -34.85
N THR A 35 -6.83 16.29 -35.94
CA THR A 35 -7.32 17.67 -35.86
C THR A 35 -8.83 17.69 -35.59
N PHE A 36 -9.37 18.81 -35.13
CA PHE A 36 -10.82 18.97 -34.93
C PHE A 36 -11.63 18.78 -36.23
N GLY A 37 -11.10 19.20 -37.37
CA GLY A 37 -11.72 18.97 -38.68
C GLY A 37 -11.77 17.48 -39.04
N SER A 38 -10.66 16.76 -38.84
CA SER A 38 -10.61 15.31 -39.02
C SER A 38 -11.52 14.58 -38.03
N LEU A 39 -11.52 14.99 -36.75
CA LEU A 39 -12.40 14.48 -35.71
C LEU A 39 -13.88 14.59 -36.12
N LEU A 40 -14.32 15.78 -36.55
CA LEU A 40 -15.71 15.99 -36.97
C LEU A 40 -16.08 15.15 -38.20
N ALA A 41 -15.17 15.01 -39.16
CA ALA A 41 -15.38 14.15 -40.32
C ALA A 41 -15.56 12.69 -39.90
N GLN A 42 -14.68 12.17 -39.03
CA GLN A 42 -14.75 10.80 -38.53
C GLN A 42 -16.00 10.54 -37.67
N ILE A 43 -16.40 11.49 -36.83
CA ILE A 43 -17.67 11.44 -36.06
C ILE A 43 -18.86 11.27 -37.02
N ARG A 44 -18.92 12.07 -38.08
CA ARG A 44 -19.99 12.00 -39.08
C ARG A 44 -19.95 10.68 -39.86
N SER A 45 -18.78 10.21 -40.26
CA SER A 45 -18.63 8.91 -40.94
C SER A 45 -19.12 7.76 -40.08
N ILE A 46 -18.75 7.72 -38.79
CA ILE A 46 -19.23 6.70 -37.85
C ILE A 46 -20.74 6.82 -37.65
N ALA A 47 -21.26 8.03 -37.43
CA ALA A 47 -22.69 8.23 -37.22
C ALA A 47 -23.51 7.78 -38.43
N TYR A 48 -23.06 8.10 -39.64
CA TYR A 48 -23.71 7.66 -40.87
C TYR A 48 -23.55 6.15 -41.09
N ARG A 49 -22.41 5.57 -40.74
CA ARG A 49 -22.23 4.11 -40.80
C ARG A 49 -23.16 3.38 -39.83
N LEU A 50 -23.34 3.90 -38.61
CA LEU A 50 -24.32 3.37 -37.65
C LEU A 50 -25.75 3.40 -38.23
N GLU A 51 -26.10 4.45 -38.98
CA GLU A 51 -27.39 4.51 -39.68
C GLU A 51 -27.51 3.42 -40.76
N GLN A 52 -26.45 3.17 -41.54
CA GLN A 52 -26.42 2.09 -42.54
C GLN A 52 -26.52 0.69 -41.91
N GLU A 53 -25.94 0.50 -40.73
CA GLU A 53 -26.05 -0.73 -39.93
C GLU A 53 -27.37 -0.81 -39.13
N GLN A 54 -28.34 0.05 -39.45
CA GLN A 54 -29.69 0.06 -38.88
C GLN A 54 -29.76 0.32 -37.37
N ILE A 55 -28.74 0.96 -36.79
CA ILE A 55 -28.79 1.43 -35.41
C ILE A 55 -29.76 2.60 -35.33
N ALA A 56 -30.82 2.43 -34.54
CA ALA A 56 -31.87 3.42 -34.36
C ALA A 56 -31.50 4.46 -33.28
N PHE A 57 -32.29 5.54 -33.23
CA PHE A 57 -32.19 6.51 -32.14
C PHE A 57 -32.49 5.81 -30.80
N GLY A 58 -31.68 6.06 -29.77
CA GLY A 58 -31.81 5.44 -28.45
C GLY A 58 -31.25 4.03 -28.32
N ASP A 59 -30.83 3.37 -29.41
CA ASP A 59 -30.17 2.06 -29.33
C ASP A 59 -28.84 2.14 -28.59
N ARG A 60 -28.52 1.11 -27.79
CA ARG A 60 -27.27 1.06 -27.02
C ARG A 60 -26.13 0.50 -27.87
N VAL A 61 -25.00 1.19 -27.86
CA VAL A 61 -23.77 0.75 -28.50
C VAL A 61 -22.68 0.64 -27.45
N ALA A 62 -22.15 -0.58 -27.26
CA ALA A 62 -21.11 -0.84 -26.29
C ALA A 62 -19.73 -0.39 -26.81
N ILE A 63 -18.86 0.07 -25.91
CA ILE A 63 -17.45 0.32 -26.22
C ILE A 63 -16.59 -0.38 -25.16
N ILE A 64 -15.75 -1.32 -25.59
CA ILE A 64 -14.87 -2.12 -24.72
C ILE A 64 -13.44 -1.94 -25.24
N GLY A 65 -12.61 -1.21 -24.50
CA GLY A 65 -11.22 -1.01 -24.92
C GLY A 65 -10.45 -0.06 -24.02
N GLU A 66 -9.14 -0.05 -24.24
CA GLU A 66 -8.18 0.81 -23.57
C GLU A 66 -8.30 2.28 -24.05
N ASN A 67 -7.63 3.19 -23.34
CA ASN A 67 -7.63 4.62 -23.70
C ASN A 67 -6.97 4.84 -25.06
N HIS A 68 -7.74 5.28 -26.04
CA HIS A 68 -7.25 5.53 -27.39
C HIS A 68 -8.08 6.63 -28.09
N PRO A 69 -7.52 7.42 -29.02
CA PRO A 69 -8.30 8.34 -29.85
C PRO A 69 -9.49 7.68 -30.53
N HIS A 70 -9.33 6.47 -31.07
CA HIS A 70 -10.42 5.71 -31.71
C HIS A 70 -11.61 5.46 -30.78
N TRP A 71 -11.34 5.18 -29.51
CA TRP A 71 -12.38 5.01 -28.49
C TRP A 71 -13.21 6.29 -28.37
N ALA A 72 -12.53 7.44 -28.27
CA ALA A 72 -13.16 8.76 -28.14
C ALA A 72 -13.96 9.15 -29.38
N ILE A 73 -13.45 8.84 -30.57
CA ILE A 73 -14.12 9.15 -31.85
C ILE A 73 -15.37 8.28 -32.02
N ALA A 74 -15.28 6.98 -31.69
CA ALA A 74 -16.45 6.08 -31.70
C ALA A 74 -17.53 6.57 -30.72
N TYR A 75 -17.14 6.93 -29.49
CA TYR A 75 -18.03 7.50 -28.48
C TYR A 75 -18.80 8.71 -29.01
N LEU A 76 -18.10 9.68 -29.61
CA LEU A 76 -18.71 10.90 -30.14
C LEU A 76 -19.58 10.62 -31.38
N GLY A 77 -19.20 9.66 -32.23
CA GLY A 77 -20.00 9.21 -33.37
C GLY A 77 -21.33 8.58 -32.96
N ILE A 78 -21.33 7.75 -31.92
CA ILE A 78 -22.54 7.14 -31.34
C ILE A 78 -23.47 8.24 -30.79
N LEU A 79 -22.93 9.20 -30.02
CA LEU A 79 -23.72 10.33 -29.52
C LEU A 79 -24.26 11.21 -30.63
N TYR A 80 -23.48 11.44 -31.70
CA TYR A 80 -23.92 12.22 -32.87
C TYR A 80 -25.12 11.55 -33.56
N ARG A 81 -25.11 10.22 -33.67
CA ARG A 81 -26.21 9.42 -34.21
C ARG A 81 -27.49 9.52 -33.35
N GLY A 82 -27.39 9.92 -32.09
CA GLY A 82 -28.47 9.85 -31.11
C GLY A 82 -28.65 8.45 -30.51
N ALA A 83 -27.61 7.60 -30.62
CA ALA A 83 -27.54 6.32 -29.95
C ALA A 83 -26.91 6.50 -28.55
N VAL A 84 -27.14 5.52 -27.68
CA VAL A 84 -26.70 5.56 -26.27
C VAL A 84 -25.37 4.84 -26.12
N VAL A 85 -24.36 5.54 -25.62
CA VAL A 85 -23.04 4.93 -25.39
C VAL A 85 -23.08 4.07 -24.13
N THR A 86 -22.56 2.84 -24.23
CA THR A 86 -22.40 1.94 -23.08
C THR A 86 -20.90 1.60 -22.91
N PRO A 87 -20.14 2.45 -22.21
CA PRO A 87 -18.72 2.22 -21.97
C PRO A 87 -18.53 1.11 -20.93
N LEU A 88 -17.76 0.08 -21.30
CA LEU A 88 -17.53 -1.11 -20.47
C LEU A 88 -16.03 -1.29 -20.19
N ASP A 89 -15.72 -1.80 -19.00
CA ASP A 89 -14.35 -2.03 -18.57
C ASP A 89 -13.72 -3.22 -19.34
N PRO A 90 -12.63 -3.03 -20.10
CA PRO A 90 -11.92 -4.13 -20.76
C PRO A 90 -11.32 -5.14 -19.77
N ALA A 91 -11.07 -4.73 -18.52
CA ALA A 91 -10.59 -5.61 -17.45
C ALA A 91 -11.71 -6.40 -16.74
N ALA A 92 -12.99 -6.15 -17.07
CA ALA A 92 -14.10 -6.92 -16.51
C ALA A 92 -13.92 -8.43 -16.77
N THR A 93 -14.46 -9.26 -15.88
CA THR A 93 -14.54 -10.70 -16.10
C THR A 93 -15.57 -11.00 -17.19
N THR A 94 -15.44 -12.13 -17.88
CA THR A 94 -16.40 -12.55 -18.90
C THR A 94 -17.84 -12.62 -18.37
N THR A 95 -18.02 -13.04 -17.11
CA THR A 95 -19.33 -13.07 -16.46
C THR A 95 -19.90 -11.67 -16.23
N ALA A 96 -19.09 -10.73 -15.76
CA ALA A 96 -19.52 -9.35 -15.56
C ALA A 96 -19.86 -8.70 -16.91
N LEU A 97 -19.01 -8.91 -17.92
CA LEU A 97 -19.21 -8.39 -19.27
C LEU A 97 -20.52 -8.92 -19.89
N ALA A 98 -20.79 -10.23 -19.75
CA ALA A 98 -22.04 -10.84 -20.18
C ALA A 98 -23.26 -10.20 -19.52
N ALA A 99 -23.19 -9.93 -18.21
CA ALA A 99 -24.27 -9.24 -17.50
C ALA A 99 -24.49 -7.82 -18.02
N PHE A 100 -23.44 -7.06 -18.30
CA PHE A 100 -23.54 -5.70 -18.85
C PHE A 100 -24.12 -5.65 -20.25
N LEU A 101 -23.68 -6.55 -21.13
CA LEU A 101 -24.19 -6.62 -22.50
C LEU A 101 -25.67 -6.96 -22.52
N LYS A 102 -26.11 -7.88 -21.64
CA LYS A 102 -27.52 -8.24 -21.49
C LYS A 102 -28.34 -7.10 -20.91
N ASP A 103 -27.89 -6.47 -19.82
CA ASP A 103 -28.64 -5.41 -19.13
C ASP A 103 -28.75 -4.12 -19.97
N SER A 104 -27.71 -3.79 -20.75
CA SER A 104 -27.74 -2.64 -21.66
C SER A 104 -28.53 -2.87 -22.94
N GLU A 105 -28.81 -4.13 -23.29
CA GLU A 105 -29.43 -4.51 -24.57
C GLU A 105 -28.66 -3.93 -25.76
N ALA A 106 -27.32 -4.01 -25.72
CA ALA A 106 -26.46 -3.43 -26.73
C ALA A 106 -26.71 -4.07 -28.11
N ARG A 107 -26.90 -3.24 -29.13
CA ARG A 107 -27.16 -3.66 -30.53
C ARG A 107 -25.89 -3.82 -31.36
N LEU A 108 -24.81 -3.16 -30.94
CA LEU A 108 -23.50 -3.19 -31.59
C LEU A 108 -22.42 -2.92 -30.55
N ALA A 109 -21.20 -3.39 -30.78
CA ALA A 109 -20.05 -3.13 -29.91
C ALA A 109 -18.82 -2.69 -30.69
N PHE A 110 -18.15 -1.63 -30.22
CA PHE A 110 -16.77 -1.32 -30.59
C PHE A 110 -15.83 -2.00 -29.60
N VAL A 111 -14.90 -2.84 -30.08
CA VAL A 111 -14.10 -3.71 -29.22
C VAL A 111 -12.62 -3.60 -29.59
N SER A 112 -11.74 -3.41 -28.59
CA SER A 112 -10.30 -3.43 -28.83
C SER A 112 -9.84 -4.84 -29.22
N PRO A 113 -8.77 -4.97 -30.03
CA PRO A 113 -8.23 -6.28 -30.39
C PRO A 113 -7.96 -7.20 -29.18
N ALA A 114 -7.47 -6.63 -28.08
CA ALA A 114 -7.16 -7.37 -26.85
C ALA A 114 -8.41 -7.87 -26.08
N SER A 115 -9.58 -7.29 -26.33
CA SER A 115 -10.82 -7.63 -25.64
C SER A 115 -11.77 -8.52 -26.47
N LEU A 116 -11.40 -8.84 -27.72
CA LEU A 116 -12.29 -9.48 -28.69
C LEU A 116 -12.71 -10.90 -28.28
N ASP A 117 -11.77 -11.75 -27.89
CA ASP A 117 -12.07 -13.13 -27.44
C ASP A 117 -12.98 -13.13 -26.20
N LYS A 118 -12.69 -12.22 -25.26
CA LYS A 118 -13.50 -12.07 -24.04
C LYS A 118 -14.92 -11.59 -24.35
N PHE A 119 -15.06 -10.67 -25.31
CA PHE A 119 -16.36 -10.18 -25.77
C PHE A 119 -17.19 -11.32 -26.39
N TYR A 120 -16.61 -12.11 -27.30
CA TYR A 120 -17.34 -13.24 -27.89
C TYR A 120 -17.71 -14.31 -26.86
N ALA A 121 -16.81 -14.64 -25.94
CA ALA A 121 -17.12 -15.53 -24.84
C ALA A 121 -18.25 -15.00 -23.94
N ALA A 122 -18.38 -13.67 -23.79
CA ALA A 122 -19.49 -13.06 -23.06
C ALA A 122 -20.81 -13.16 -23.84
N CYS A 123 -20.81 -12.92 -25.15
CA CYS A 123 -21.97 -13.08 -26.04
C CYS A 123 -22.47 -14.53 -26.09
N GLU A 124 -21.55 -15.51 -26.18
CA GLU A 124 -21.90 -16.94 -26.14
C GLU A 124 -22.62 -17.33 -24.85
N ARG A 125 -22.19 -16.77 -23.71
CA ARG A 125 -22.81 -17.04 -22.41
C ARG A 125 -24.22 -16.49 -22.28
N THR A 126 -24.54 -15.38 -22.94
CA THR A 126 -25.88 -14.79 -22.93
C THR A 126 -26.77 -15.33 -24.04
N GLY A 127 -26.19 -15.90 -25.10
CA GLY A 127 -26.86 -16.25 -26.34
C GLY A 127 -27.14 -15.05 -27.26
N GLU A 128 -26.64 -13.87 -26.90
CA GLU A 128 -26.82 -12.64 -27.68
C GLU A 128 -25.90 -12.61 -28.90
N LYS A 129 -26.41 -12.15 -30.04
CA LYS A 129 -25.62 -11.98 -31.28
C LYS A 129 -25.38 -10.50 -31.53
N ILE A 130 -24.35 -9.96 -30.90
CA ILE A 130 -23.98 -8.54 -30.99
C ILE A 130 -22.83 -8.39 -32.02
N PRO A 131 -23.02 -7.67 -33.14
CA PRO A 131 -21.96 -7.37 -34.09
C PRO A 131 -20.83 -6.55 -33.44
N ALA A 132 -19.59 -6.87 -33.78
CA ALA A 132 -18.41 -6.18 -33.29
C ALA A 132 -17.69 -5.39 -34.39
N VAL A 133 -17.20 -4.21 -34.03
CA VAL A 133 -16.30 -3.38 -34.84
C VAL A 133 -14.97 -3.27 -34.10
N VAL A 134 -13.88 -3.63 -34.76
CA VAL A 134 -12.56 -3.67 -34.11
C VAL A 134 -11.94 -2.28 -34.05
N LEU A 135 -11.58 -1.81 -32.85
CA LEU A 135 -10.89 -0.56 -32.60
C LEU A 135 -9.40 -0.66 -32.97
N ALA A 136 -9.07 -0.83 -34.25
CA ALA A 136 -7.71 -0.94 -34.76
C ALA A 136 -7.42 0.06 -35.90
N SER A 137 -6.15 0.45 -36.03
CA SER A 137 -5.66 1.35 -37.10
C SER A 137 -5.41 0.65 -38.44
N LEU A 138 -5.35 -0.69 -38.45
CA LEU A 138 -5.11 -1.50 -39.65
C LEU A 138 -6.39 -2.19 -40.13
N ALA A 139 -6.42 -2.54 -41.42
CA ALA A 139 -7.50 -3.30 -42.03
C ALA A 139 -7.72 -4.63 -41.28
N SER A 140 -9.00 -4.85 -40.95
CA SER A 140 -9.62 -6.06 -40.40
C SER A 140 -8.71 -7.22 -39.96
N PRO A 141 -8.48 -7.42 -38.65
CA PRO A 141 -8.14 -8.74 -38.16
C PRO A 141 -9.34 -9.68 -38.37
N ASN A 142 -9.13 -10.80 -39.06
CA ASN A 142 -10.06 -11.91 -39.18
C ASN A 142 -11.39 -11.63 -39.93
N GLY A 143 -11.46 -10.63 -40.80
CA GLY A 143 -12.64 -10.36 -41.63
C GLY A 143 -13.77 -9.57 -40.95
N LEU A 144 -13.55 -9.08 -39.73
CA LEU A 144 -14.47 -8.20 -39.00
C LEU A 144 -14.36 -6.73 -39.46
N PRO A 145 -15.43 -5.93 -39.42
CA PRO A 145 -15.34 -4.50 -39.72
C PRO A 145 -14.33 -3.79 -38.81
N SER A 146 -13.46 -2.96 -39.39
CA SER A 146 -12.49 -2.17 -38.62
C SER A 146 -12.94 -0.72 -38.43
N PHE A 147 -12.44 -0.09 -37.37
CA PHE A 147 -12.64 1.34 -37.11
C PHE A 147 -12.10 2.21 -38.26
N ALA A 148 -10.98 1.83 -38.88
CA ALA A 148 -10.43 2.52 -40.04
C ALA A 148 -11.40 2.53 -41.23
N ASP A 149 -12.10 1.43 -41.48
CA ASP A 149 -13.10 1.35 -42.56
C ASP A 149 -14.30 2.25 -42.25
N TRP A 150 -14.77 2.23 -40.99
CA TRP A 150 -15.94 3.00 -40.56
C TRP A 150 -15.71 4.51 -40.63
N THR A 151 -14.52 4.97 -40.26
CA THR A 151 -14.15 6.40 -40.28
C THR A 151 -13.99 6.96 -41.70
N GLN A 152 -13.81 6.10 -42.69
CA GLN A 152 -13.71 6.48 -44.11
C GLN A 152 -15.05 6.39 -44.87
N THR A 153 -16.15 6.07 -44.18
CA THR A 153 -17.49 5.98 -44.80
C THR A 153 -17.89 7.33 -45.44
N PRO A 154 -18.13 7.41 -46.76
CA PRO A 154 -18.53 8.66 -47.41
C PRO A 154 -19.89 9.14 -46.90
N THR A 155 -19.94 10.40 -46.46
CA THR A 155 -21.15 11.02 -45.91
C THR A 155 -21.83 11.93 -46.95
N PRO A 156 -23.15 11.80 -47.17
CA PRO A 156 -23.89 12.73 -48.03
C PRO A 156 -23.86 14.16 -47.48
N ARG A 157 -23.82 15.16 -48.36
CA ARG A 157 -23.83 16.57 -47.96
C ARG A 157 -24.99 16.93 -47.03
N ALA A 158 -26.19 16.41 -47.32
CA ALA A 158 -27.38 16.63 -46.50
C ALA A 158 -27.21 16.10 -45.06
N PHE A 159 -26.50 14.98 -44.87
CA PHE A 159 -26.20 14.44 -43.54
C PHE A 159 -25.24 15.34 -42.77
N ASN A 160 -24.24 15.90 -43.45
CA ASN A 160 -23.25 16.79 -42.84
C ASN A 160 -23.84 18.16 -42.44
N GLU A 161 -24.84 18.63 -43.18
CA GLU A 161 -25.55 19.90 -42.89
C GLU A 161 -26.64 19.74 -41.81
N ALA A 162 -27.11 18.51 -41.55
CA ALA A 162 -28.09 18.24 -40.50
C ALA A 162 -27.47 18.40 -39.11
N LEU A 163 -28.18 19.10 -38.21
CA LEU A 163 -27.80 19.18 -36.81
C LEU A 163 -28.10 17.83 -36.11
N PRO A 164 -27.30 17.44 -35.10
CA PRO A 164 -27.62 16.29 -34.25
C PRO A 164 -29.03 16.39 -33.68
N SER A 165 -29.78 15.29 -33.73
CA SER A 165 -31.21 15.23 -33.42
C SER A 165 -31.53 15.09 -31.93
N ALA A 166 -30.62 14.55 -31.13
CA ALA A 166 -30.83 14.32 -29.70
C ALA A 166 -30.96 15.63 -28.91
N GLY A 167 -32.04 15.76 -28.14
CA GLY A 167 -32.33 16.85 -27.22
C GLY A 167 -31.83 16.60 -25.80
N PRO A 168 -32.02 17.57 -24.87
CA PRO A 168 -31.46 17.49 -23.51
C PRO A 168 -31.98 16.34 -22.64
N GLU A 169 -33.22 15.89 -22.85
CA GLU A 169 -33.82 14.80 -22.06
C GLU A 169 -33.50 13.41 -22.62
N ASP A 170 -32.91 13.34 -23.82
CA ASP A 170 -32.58 12.06 -24.45
C ASP A 170 -31.38 11.42 -23.77
N LEU A 171 -31.46 10.10 -23.59
CA LEU A 171 -30.41 9.30 -22.97
C LEU A 171 -29.15 9.34 -23.85
N ALA A 172 -28.00 9.63 -23.23
CA ALA A 172 -26.72 9.74 -23.91
C ALA A 172 -25.78 8.59 -23.55
N VAL A 173 -25.69 8.25 -22.27
CA VAL A 173 -24.73 7.24 -21.78
C VAL A 173 -25.30 6.41 -20.64
N LEU A 174 -24.97 5.11 -20.64
CA LEU A 174 -25.19 4.18 -19.53
C LEU A 174 -23.87 3.81 -18.88
N ILE A 175 -23.57 4.38 -17.71
CA ILE A 175 -22.32 4.10 -16.99
C ILE A 175 -22.58 3.07 -15.88
N TYR A 176 -21.91 1.93 -15.94
CA TYR A 176 -22.01 0.91 -14.90
C TYR A 176 -21.15 1.26 -13.69
N THR A 177 -21.77 1.25 -12.52
CA THR A 177 -21.11 1.44 -11.22
C THR A 177 -21.15 0.15 -10.41
N SER A 178 -20.03 -0.18 -9.76
CA SER A 178 -19.98 -1.28 -8.80
C SER A 178 -20.72 -0.86 -7.53
N GLY A 179 -21.97 -1.27 -7.37
CA GLY A 179 -22.75 -1.02 -6.15
C GLY A 179 -22.18 -1.76 -4.94
N THR A 180 -22.45 -1.26 -3.73
CA THR A 180 -22.05 -1.88 -2.45
C THR A 180 -22.64 -3.29 -2.25
N THR A 181 -23.63 -3.67 -3.06
CA THR A 181 -24.34 -4.95 -3.03
C THR A 181 -23.74 -6.01 -3.96
N GLY A 182 -22.61 -5.73 -4.64
CA GLY A 182 -21.93 -6.67 -5.54
C GLY A 182 -22.55 -6.78 -6.94
N VAL A 183 -23.83 -6.44 -7.11
CA VAL A 183 -24.50 -6.34 -8.42
C VAL A 183 -24.29 -4.93 -8.99
N PRO A 184 -23.63 -4.78 -10.16
CA PRO A 184 -23.41 -3.46 -10.75
C PRO A 184 -24.71 -2.81 -11.21
N LYS A 185 -24.80 -1.47 -11.10
CA LYS A 185 -25.98 -0.69 -11.48
C LYS A 185 -25.63 0.24 -12.65
N ALA A 186 -26.45 0.25 -13.68
CA ALA A 186 -26.34 1.22 -14.77
C ALA A 186 -26.92 2.58 -14.35
N VAL A 187 -26.09 3.62 -14.47
CA VAL A 187 -26.45 5.02 -14.27
C VAL A 187 -26.73 5.65 -15.63
N PRO A 188 -27.99 5.97 -15.95
CA PRO A 188 -28.34 6.68 -17.17
C PRO A 188 -28.10 8.18 -17.01
N LEU A 189 -27.35 8.76 -17.95
CA LEU A 189 -27.15 10.19 -18.06
C LEU A 189 -27.63 10.69 -19.42
N THR A 190 -28.35 11.80 -19.41
CA THR A 190 -28.91 12.44 -20.61
C THR A 190 -27.91 13.38 -21.27
N HIS A 191 -28.20 13.82 -22.50
CA HIS A 191 -27.42 14.88 -23.14
C HIS A 191 -27.43 16.20 -22.34
N GLY A 192 -28.53 16.48 -21.63
CA GLY A 192 -28.67 17.62 -20.74
C GLY A 192 -27.80 17.52 -19.50
N ASN A 193 -27.69 16.33 -18.91
CA ASN A 193 -26.76 16.06 -17.81
C ASN A 193 -25.31 16.34 -18.22
N ILE A 194 -24.87 15.78 -19.36
CA ILE A 194 -23.52 15.97 -19.92
C ILE A 194 -23.22 17.45 -20.17
N TYR A 195 -24.18 18.15 -20.78
CA TYR A 195 -24.02 19.57 -21.09
C TYR A 195 -23.96 20.42 -19.82
N ALA A 196 -24.85 20.19 -18.85
CA ALA A 196 -24.86 20.90 -17.58
C ALA A 196 -23.55 20.72 -16.82
N GLU A 197 -23.04 19.49 -16.71
CA GLU A 197 -21.75 19.20 -16.08
C GLU A 197 -20.62 19.99 -16.75
N SER A 198 -20.54 19.94 -18.08
CA SER A 198 -19.45 20.57 -18.83
C SER A 198 -19.49 22.09 -18.78
N ASP A 199 -20.69 22.67 -18.88
CA ASP A 199 -20.93 24.12 -18.76
C ASP A 199 -20.53 24.63 -17.36
N LYS A 200 -20.94 23.93 -16.30
CA LYS A 200 -20.65 24.35 -14.91
C LYS A 200 -19.20 24.18 -14.53
N VAL A 201 -18.52 23.13 -14.99
CA VAL A 201 -17.08 22.98 -14.77
C VAL A 201 -16.29 24.06 -15.54
N GLN A 202 -16.71 24.38 -16.77
CA GLN A 202 -16.07 25.42 -17.57
C GLN A 202 -16.12 26.80 -16.90
N GLU A 203 -17.24 27.15 -16.28
CA GLU A 203 -17.42 28.42 -15.54
C GLU A 203 -16.39 28.60 -14.40
N VAL A 204 -15.93 27.51 -13.79
CA VAL A 204 -15.12 27.57 -12.54
C VAL A 204 -13.63 27.33 -12.77
N MET A 205 -13.26 26.49 -13.74
CA MET A 205 -11.88 26.00 -13.88
C MET A 205 -10.95 26.89 -14.74
N ARG A 206 -11.42 28.04 -15.24
CA ARG A 206 -10.64 28.97 -16.12
C ARG A 206 -9.87 28.25 -17.24
N ILE A 207 -10.54 27.32 -17.89
CA ILE A 207 -10.00 26.49 -18.96
C ILE A 207 -10.32 27.11 -20.32
N THR A 208 -9.40 26.97 -21.27
CA THR A 208 -9.49 27.54 -22.62
C THR A 208 -9.15 26.48 -23.66
N ASP A 209 -9.31 26.82 -24.94
CA ASP A 209 -8.89 25.98 -26.07
C ASP A 209 -7.37 25.80 -26.17
N GLY A 210 -6.59 26.57 -25.41
CA GLY A 210 -5.14 26.40 -25.29
C GLY A 210 -4.71 25.23 -24.39
N GLU A 211 -5.66 24.56 -23.73
CA GLU A 211 -5.34 23.49 -22.80
C GLU A 211 -4.91 22.20 -23.47
N VAL A 212 -3.92 21.56 -22.86
CA VAL A 212 -3.43 20.24 -23.24
C VAL A 212 -3.55 19.32 -22.05
N ILE A 213 -4.48 18.38 -22.16
CA ILE A 213 -4.88 17.47 -21.10
C ILE A 213 -4.22 16.12 -21.33
N LEU A 214 -3.52 15.60 -20.33
CA LEU A 214 -2.98 14.24 -20.38
C LEU A 214 -4.02 13.22 -19.90
N SER A 215 -4.40 12.28 -20.77
CA SER A 215 -5.37 11.22 -20.49
C SER A 215 -4.70 10.07 -19.72
N LEU A 216 -4.93 10.03 -18.40
CA LEU A 216 -4.41 8.98 -17.52
C LEU A 216 -5.49 8.04 -16.96
N LEU A 217 -6.72 8.54 -16.84
CA LEU A 217 -7.83 7.81 -16.23
C LEU A 217 -8.57 6.97 -17.28
N PRO A 218 -9.04 5.75 -16.97
CA PRO A 218 -9.74 4.91 -17.94
C PRO A 218 -10.99 5.61 -18.52
N LEU A 219 -11.12 5.64 -19.85
CA LEU A 219 -12.22 6.33 -20.56
C LEU A 219 -13.60 5.74 -20.26
N PHE A 220 -13.68 4.49 -19.78
CA PHE A 220 -14.97 3.91 -19.40
C PHE A 220 -15.53 4.50 -18.08
N HIS A 221 -14.74 5.28 -17.33
CA HIS A 221 -15.22 5.98 -16.13
C HIS A 221 -15.73 7.39 -16.44
N ALA A 222 -16.82 7.78 -15.79
CA ALA A 222 -17.41 9.12 -15.89
C ALA A 222 -16.38 10.24 -15.72
N TYR A 223 -15.48 10.13 -14.73
CA TYR A 223 -14.49 11.18 -14.48
C TYR A 223 -13.56 11.43 -15.68
N SER A 224 -13.14 10.36 -16.37
CA SER A 224 -12.32 10.49 -17.57
C SER A 224 -13.12 11.04 -18.75
N GLN A 225 -14.40 10.63 -18.88
CA GLN A 225 -15.28 11.13 -19.94
C GLN A 225 -15.55 12.62 -19.83
N ILE A 226 -15.81 13.13 -18.61
CA ILE A 226 -15.99 14.57 -18.38
C ILE A 226 -14.79 15.34 -18.89
N VAL A 227 -13.58 14.94 -18.49
CA VAL A 227 -12.37 15.71 -18.74
C VAL A 227 -11.88 15.55 -20.18
N ASN A 228 -11.75 14.30 -20.65
CA ASN A 228 -11.11 13.99 -21.92
C ASN A 228 -12.08 14.03 -23.12
N LEU A 229 -13.38 13.99 -22.88
CA LEU A 229 -14.38 14.00 -23.95
C LEU A 229 -15.27 15.22 -23.81
N TRP A 230 -16.07 15.30 -22.76
CA TRP A 230 -17.14 16.28 -22.70
C TRP A 230 -16.60 17.71 -22.67
N LEU A 231 -15.68 17.99 -21.76
CA LEU A 231 -15.08 19.30 -21.58
C LEU A 231 -14.08 19.63 -22.69
N ALA A 232 -13.19 18.69 -23.01
CA ALA A 232 -12.14 18.92 -24.00
C ALA A 232 -12.71 19.25 -25.39
N THR A 233 -13.74 18.51 -25.83
CA THR A 233 -14.30 18.68 -27.18
C THR A 233 -15.15 19.94 -27.33
N ILE A 234 -15.89 20.36 -26.30
CA ILE A 234 -16.70 21.60 -26.39
C ILE A 234 -15.87 22.87 -26.25
N ILE A 235 -14.76 22.81 -25.51
CA ILE A 235 -13.86 23.97 -25.33
C ILE A 235 -12.91 24.09 -26.51
N GLY A 236 -12.56 22.97 -27.16
CA GLY A 236 -11.54 22.94 -28.20
C GLY A 236 -10.14 22.63 -27.66
N ALA A 237 -10.04 21.99 -26.49
CA ALA A 237 -8.78 21.61 -25.87
C ALA A 237 -8.20 20.34 -26.49
N ARG A 238 -6.88 20.19 -26.41
CA ARG A 238 -6.16 19.02 -26.91
C ARG A 238 -6.06 17.93 -25.85
N VAL A 239 -6.31 16.68 -26.22
CA VAL A 239 -6.12 15.52 -25.35
C VAL A 239 -4.95 14.66 -25.82
N VAL A 240 -4.05 14.32 -24.91
CA VAL A 240 -2.87 13.48 -25.17
C VAL A 240 -3.11 12.09 -24.57
N TYR A 241 -3.09 11.07 -25.40
CA TYR A 241 -3.23 9.66 -25.05
C TYR A 241 -1.86 8.98 -25.01
N LEU A 242 -1.75 7.95 -24.17
CA LEU A 242 -0.57 7.13 -24.00
C LEU A 242 -0.92 5.67 -24.31
N THR A 243 0.03 4.93 -24.90
CA THR A 243 -0.14 3.49 -25.15
C THR A 243 -0.08 2.64 -23.89
N GLU A 244 0.64 3.11 -22.87
CA GLU A 244 0.76 2.45 -21.56
C GLU A 244 0.91 3.48 -20.43
N LEU A 245 0.53 3.10 -19.21
CA LEU A 245 0.63 3.93 -18.01
C LEU A 245 1.93 3.64 -17.24
N SER A 246 3.08 3.75 -17.93
CA SER A 246 4.40 3.65 -17.31
C SER A 246 4.94 5.03 -16.92
N SER A 247 5.82 5.10 -15.91
CA SER A 247 6.38 6.39 -15.49
C SER A 247 7.15 7.11 -16.60
N VAL A 248 7.80 6.35 -17.50
CA VAL A 248 8.50 6.87 -18.68
C VAL A 248 7.52 7.45 -19.69
N GLN A 249 6.42 6.76 -19.97
CA GLN A 249 5.41 7.25 -20.91
C GLN A 249 4.64 8.45 -20.37
N ILE A 250 4.34 8.48 -19.06
CA ILE A 250 3.74 9.67 -18.43
C ILE A 250 4.67 10.87 -18.55
N GLU A 251 5.97 10.71 -18.26
CA GLU A 251 6.95 11.79 -18.42
C GLU A 251 7.05 12.26 -19.88
N ARG A 252 7.06 11.32 -20.84
CA ARG A 252 7.02 11.65 -22.28
C ARG A 252 5.74 12.39 -22.64
N GLY A 253 4.57 11.95 -22.18
CA GLY A 253 3.29 12.62 -22.39
C GLY A 253 3.27 14.05 -21.86
N LEU A 254 3.79 14.26 -20.66
CA LEU A 254 3.90 15.59 -20.05
C LEU A 254 4.84 16.51 -20.84
N LYS A 255 6.00 16.00 -21.29
CA LYS A 255 7.02 16.79 -22.00
C LYS A 255 6.72 16.99 -23.49
N GLN A 256 6.57 15.90 -24.23
CA GLN A 256 6.37 15.89 -25.68
C GLN A 256 4.96 16.35 -26.04
N GLY A 257 3.95 15.92 -25.29
CA GLY A 257 2.59 16.42 -25.43
C GLY A 257 2.44 17.88 -24.98
N GLY A 258 3.32 18.37 -24.10
CA GLY A 258 3.29 19.73 -23.58
C GLY A 258 2.07 19.98 -22.69
N ALA A 259 1.76 19.02 -21.82
CA ALA A 259 0.57 19.06 -20.97
C ALA A 259 0.54 20.31 -20.08
N THR A 260 -0.61 21.00 -20.07
CA THR A 260 -0.89 22.16 -19.22
C THR A 260 -1.86 21.80 -18.09
N ALA A 261 -2.63 20.72 -18.26
CA ALA A 261 -3.57 20.20 -17.28
C ALA A 261 -3.33 18.71 -17.00
N LEU A 262 -3.35 18.33 -15.72
CA LEU A 262 -3.21 16.95 -15.28
C LEU A 262 -4.32 16.60 -14.29
N VAL A 263 -5.10 15.57 -14.61
CA VAL A 263 -6.21 15.12 -13.78
C VAL A 263 -5.93 13.71 -13.30
N GLY A 264 -6.10 13.46 -11.99
CA GLY A 264 -5.84 12.14 -11.42
C GLY A 264 -6.40 11.95 -10.02
N VAL A 265 -6.48 10.69 -9.60
CA VAL A 265 -6.91 10.31 -8.25
C VAL A 265 -5.81 10.59 -7.20
N PRO A 266 -6.14 10.71 -5.89
CA PRO A 266 -5.18 10.94 -4.80
C PRO A 266 -3.89 10.08 -4.88
N ARG A 267 -4.02 8.79 -5.20
CA ARG A 267 -2.89 7.86 -5.35
C ARG A 267 -1.82 8.34 -6.34
N LEU A 268 -2.20 9.00 -7.43
CA LEU A 268 -1.25 9.55 -8.39
C LEU A 268 -0.38 10.64 -7.73
N TRP A 269 -1.01 11.52 -6.96
CA TRP A 269 -0.35 12.60 -6.24
C TRP A 269 0.55 12.07 -5.14
N TYR A 270 0.16 11.01 -4.43
CA TYR A 270 0.98 10.35 -3.41
C TYR A 270 2.26 9.75 -4.01
N LEU A 271 2.16 9.08 -5.16
CA LEU A 271 3.33 8.55 -5.86
C LEU A 271 4.31 9.66 -6.29
N PHE A 272 3.79 10.79 -6.80
CA PHE A 272 4.63 11.94 -7.14
C PHE A 272 5.27 12.57 -5.90
N HIS A 273 4.50 12.76 -4.83
CA HIS A 273 5.00 13.27 -3.55
C HIS A 273 6.14 12.40 -3.03
N GLN A 274 5.92 11.09 -2.93
CA GLN A 274 6.92 10.13 -2.47
C GLN A 274 8.22 10.24 -3.28
N LYS A 275 8.13 10.19 -4.62
CA LYS A 275 9.31 10.31 -5.51
C LYS A 275 10.07 11.62 -5.31
N ILE A 276 9.37 12.75 -5.19
CA ILE A 276 10.00 14.06 -4.96
C ILE A 276 10.73 14.07 -3.61
N PHE A 277 10.05 13.65 -2.54
CA PHE A 277 10.62 13.72 -1.20
C PHE A 277 11.69 12.66 -0.94
N ASP A 278 11.65 11.50 -1.61
CA ASP A 278 12.76 10.53 -1.63
C ASP A 278 14.01 11.09 -2.31
N ALA A 279 13.85 11.74 -3.47
CA ALA A 279 14.95 12.39 -4.15
C ALA A 279 15.60 13.49 -3.29
N VAL A 280 14.81 14.17 -2.46
CA VAL A 280 15.30 15.16 -1.48
C VAL A 280 15.96 14.47 -0.28
N ARG A 281 15.37 13.39 0.26
CA ARG A 281 15.94 12.61 1.38
C ARG A 281 17.34 12.07 1.06
N ALA A 282 17.56 11.68 -0.19
CA ALA A 282 18.86 11.23 -0.70
C ALA A 282 19.93 12.34 -0.76
N LYS A 283 19.58 13.62 -0.57
CA LYS A 283 20.54 14.74 -0.60
C LYS A 283 21.20 14.99 0.77
N PRO A 284 22.43 15.55 0.79
CA PRO A 284 23.09 16.01 2.02
C PRO A 284 22.22 16.93 2.89
N ALA A 285 22.46 16.91 4.21
CA ALA A 285 21.67 17.66 5.20
C ALA A 285 21.52 19.17 4.90
N PRO A 286 22.58 19.91 4.45
CA PRO A 286 22.44 21.32 4.12
C PRO A 286 21.44 21.58 2.98
N LEU A 287 21.44 20.74 1.94
CA LEU A 287 20.50 20.85 0.82
C LEU A 287 19.07 20.52 1.25
N ARG A 288 18.89 19.53 2.15
CA ARG A 288 17.58 19.23 2.75
C ARG A 288 17.05 20.37 3.62
N ALA A 289 17.92 21.10 4.29
CA ALA A 289 17.54 22.28 5.07
C ALA A 289 17.15 23.44 4.14
N LEU A 290 17.93 23.70 3.09
CA LEU A 290 17.63 24.70 2.06
C LEU A 290 16.27 24.43 1.38
N PHE A 291 16.03 23.18 0.96
CA PHE A 291 14.76 22.79 0.36
C PHE A 291 13.56 23.09 1.27
N ARG A 292 13.65 22.74 2.57
CA ARG A 292 12.60 23.03 3.56
C ARG A 292 12.40 24.52 3.78
N ALA A 293 13.47 25.31 3.79
CA ALA A 293 13.40 26.77 3.91
C ALA A 293 12.71 27.39 2.68
N MET A 294 13.05 26.94 1.47
CA MET A 294 12.40 27.39 0.23
C MET A 294 10.93 27.00 0.18
N LEU A 295 10.57 25.82 0.69
CA LEU A 295 9.19 25.33 0.76
C LEU A 295 8.34 26.21 1.70
N ALA A 296 8.89 26.53 2.88
CA ALA A 296 8.25 27.43 3.83
C ALA A 296 8.12 28.86 3.28
N LEU A 297 9.16 29.37 2.62
CA LEU A 297 9.17 30.70 2.01
C LEU A 297 8.13 30.82 0.89
N ASN A 298 8.10 29.89 -0.06
CA ASN A 298 7.11 29.93 -1.14
C ASN A 298 5.68 29.76 -0.61
N GLY A 299 5.49 28.88 0.39
CA GLY A 299 4.21 28.75 1.09
C GLY A 299 3.73 30.07 1.68
N GLY A 300 4.58 30.74 2.47
CA GLY A 300 4.25 32.03 3.07
C GLY A 300 3.98 33.13 2.04
N LEU A 301 4.78 33.21 0.96
CA LEU A 301 4.56 34.17 -0.12
C LEU A 301 3.21 33.95 -0.81
N ARG A 302 2.83 32.70 -1.01
CA ARG A 302 1.60 32.32 -1.68
C ARG A 302 0.37 32.55 -0.80
N ASP A 303 0.46 32.20 0.48
CA ASP A 303 -0.65 32.32 1.44
C ASP A 303 -0.93 33.77 1.85
N LEU A 304 0.12 34.61 1.97
CA LEU A 304 -0.02 36.00 2.44
C LEU A 304 -0.16 37.01 1.30
N PHE A 305 0.53 36.81 0.19
CA PHE A 305 0.61 37.79 -0.90
C PHE A 305 0.09 37.26 -2.25
N GLY A 306 -0.31 35.99 -2.34
CA GLY A 306 -0.75 35.38 -3.59
C GLY A 306 0.38 35.16 -4.61
N ILE A 307 1.65 35.34 -4.22
CA ILE A 307 2.80 35.24 -5.12
C ILE A 307 3.29 33.78 -5.15
N ASN A 308 3.28 33.15 -6.33
CA ASN A 308 3.79 31.80 -6.53
C ASN A 308 5.16 31.81 -7.22
N ALA A 309 6.24 31.67 -6.44
CA ALA A 309 7.62 31.55 -6.93
C ALA A 309 8.07 30.08 -7.11
N GLY A 310 7.16 29.11 -6.94
CA GLY A 310 7.52 27.70 -6.88
C GLY A 310 8.10 27.14 -8.17
N SER A 311 7.66 27.61 -9.34
CA SER A 311 8.23 27.20 -10.64
C SER A 311 9.69 27.63 -10.82
N LEU A 312 10.09 28.73 -10.17
CA LEU A 312 11.48 29.21 -10.13
C LEU A 312 12.29 28.44 -9.08
N PHE A 313 11.77 28.33 -7.85
CA PHE A 313 12.43 27.68 -6.71
C PHE A 313 12.64 26.19 -6.92
N PHE A 314 11.65 25.52 -7.51
CA PHE A 314 11.63 24.07 -7.70
C PHE A 314 11.65 23.69 -9.19
N ARG A 315 12.41 24.45 -9.99
CA ARG A 315 12.51 24.25 -11.44
C ARG A 315 12.75 22.79 -11.87
N PRO A 316 13.62 21.99 -11.22
CA PRO A 316 13.79 20.57 -11.59
C PRO A 316 12.52 19.74 -11.39
N VAL A 317 11.75 20.03 -10.32
CA VAL A 317 10.46 19.38 -10.06
C VAL A 317 9.46 19.78 -11.13
N HIS A 318 9.30 21.08 -11.42
CA HIS A 318 8.38 21.52 -12.47
C HIS A 318 8.75 20.96 -13.85
N GLN A 319 10.05 20.84 -14.16
CA GLN A 319 10.54 20.23 -15.41
C GLN A 319 10.24 18.73 -15.52
N SER A 320 10.19 17.98 -14.41
CA SER A 320 9.74 16.58 -14.47
C SER A 320 8.26 16.45 -14.83
N PHE A 321 7.47 17.51 -14.62
CA PHE A 321 6.07 17.63 -15.10
C PHE A 321 5.93 18.33 -16.46
N GLY A 322 7.02 18.46 -17.24
CA GLY A 322 7.00 19.13 -18.54
C GLY A 322 7.11 20.66 -18.49
N GLY A 323 7.12 21.26 -17.30
CA GLY A 323 7.37 22.70 -17.08
C GLY A 323 6.24 23.65 -17.50
N ARG A 324 5.14 23.14 -18.05
CA ARG A 324 3.96 23.92 -18.50
C ARG A 324 2.70 23.64 -17.70
N LEU A 325 2.75 22.68 -16.77
CA LEU A 325 1.61 22.30 -15.95
C LEU A 325 1.14 23.49 -15.09
N ARG A 326 -0.08 23.97 -15.35
CA ARG A 326 -0.71 25.07 -14.61
C ARG A 326 -1.91 24.63 -13.76
N LEU A 327 -2.59 23.56 -14.19
CA LEU A 327 -3.80 23.06 -13.57
C LEU A 327 -3.61 21.58 -13.21
N ALA A 328 -3.80 21.26 -11.94
CA ALA A 328 -3.89 19.90 -11.47
C ALA A 328 -5.26 19.70 -10.80
N VAL A 329 -5.86 18.51 -10.95
CA VAL A 329 -7.14 18.19 -10.31
C VAL A 329 -7.06 16.83 -9.63
N SER A 330 -7.54 16.75 -8.39
CA SER A 330 -7.75 15.52 -7.65
C SER A 330 -9.22 15.30 -7.31
N ALA A 331 -9.76 14.14 -7.68
CA ALA A 331 -11.11 13.72 -7.31
C ALA A 331 -11.23 12.19 -7.27
N GLY A 332 -12.40 11.71 -6.85
CA GLY A 332 -12.76 10.29 -6.83
C GLY A 332 -12.47 9.55 -5.52
N ALA A 333 -11.69 10.15 -4.62
CA ALA A 333 -11.43 9.70 -3.25
C ALA A 333 -10.99 10.89 -2.36
N SER A 334 -10.92 10.69 -1.04
CA SER A 334 -10.37 11.67 -0.10
C SER A 334 -8.90 11.98 -0.42
N PHE A 335 -8.53 13.26 -0.31
CA PHE A 335 -7.17 13.72 -0.63
C PHE A 335 -6.48 14.24 0.64
N ASP A 336 -5.30 13.69 0.93
CA ASP A 336 -4.55 14.05 2.13
C ASP A 336 -4.14 15.54 2.15
N GLU A 337 -4.50 16.22 3.24
CA GLU A 337 -4.23 17.65 3.39
C GLU A 337 -2.74 17.99 3.43
N ARG A 338 -1.90 17.11 3.98
CA ARG A 338 -0.45 17.34 4.09
C ARG A 338 0.17 17.28 2.70
N VAL A 339 -0.20 16.27 1.90
CA VAL A 339 0.24 16.16 0.50
C VAL A 339 -0.23 17.37 -0.30
N ALA A 340 -1.50 17.77 -0.16
CA ALA A 340 -2.03 18.97 -0.81
C ALA A 340 -1.25 20.25 -0.41
N LYS A 341 -0.95 20.42 0.88
CA LYS A 341 -0.14 21.54 1.41
C LYS A 341 1.29 21.53 0.83
N ASP A 342 1.91 20.37 0.73
CA ASP A 342 3.26 20.26 0.18
C ASP A 342 3.29 20.61 -1.32
N PHE A 343 2.35 20.13 -2.12
CA PHE A 343 2.24 20.53 -3.53
C PHE A 343 1.94 22.01 -3.71
N HIS A 344 1.07 22.58 -2.86
CA HIS A 344 0.81 24.01 -2.83
C HIS A 344 2.10 24.80 -2.56
N ARG A 345 2.91 24.36 -1.60
CA ARG A 345 4.20 24.99 -1.28
C ARG A 345 5.26 24.75 -2.36
N LEU A 346 5.20 23.66 -3.11
CA LEU A 346 6.01 23.43 -4.31
C LEU A 346 5.61 24.32 -5.50
N GLY A 347 4.48 25.03 -5.38
CA GLY A 347 3.98 25.96 -6.40
C GLY A 347 3.04 25.33 -7.42
N PHE A 348 2.51 24.13 -7.16
CA PHE A 348 1.44 23.54 -7.96
C PHE A 348 0.07 23.99 -7.44
N THR A 349 -0.90 24.16 -8.33
CA THR A 349 -2.31 24.38 -7.97
C THR A 349 -3.08 23.10 -8.22
N ILE A 350 -3.34 22.34 -7.15
CA ILE A 350 -4.19 21.16 -7.19
C ILE A 350 -5.57 21.55 -6.70
N LEU A 351 -6.56 21.48 -7.57
CA LEU A 351 -7.97 21.66 -7.23
C LEU A 351 -8.57 20.32 -6.84
N GLN A 352 -9.51 20.33 -5.90
CA GLN A 352 -10.25 19.17 -5.45
C GLN A 352 -11.70 19.25 -5.93
N GLY A 353 -12.25 18.12 -6.38
CA GLY A 353 -13.65 18.02 -6.79
C GLY A 353 -14.34 16.84 -6.12
N TYR A 354 -15.63 16.99 -5.83
CA TYR A 354 -16.48 15.93 -5.30
C TYR A 354 -17.73 15.76 -6.16
N GLY A 355 -18.08 14.50 -6.35
CA GLY A 355 -19.06 14.09 -7.34
C GLY A 355 -19.20 12.58 -7.44
N LEU A 356 -20.34 12.13 -7.97
CA LEU A 356 -20.65 10.73 -8.22
C LEU A 356 -21.01 10.55 -9.69
N THR A 357 -20.99 9.31 -10.17
CA THR A 357 -21.52 8.99 -11.51
C THR A 357 -23.00 9.40 -11.61
N GLU A 358 -23.76 9.21 -10.54
CA GLU A 358 -25.16 9.59 -10.39
C GLU A 358 -25.40 11.10 -10.44
N THR A 359 -24.35 11.90 -10.27
CA THR A 359 -24.38 13.36 -10.42
C THR A 359 -23.61 13.82 -11.65
N SER A 360 -23.48 12.95 -12.66
CA SER A 360 -22.72 13.17 -13.90
C SER A 360 -21.23 13.46 -13.75
N GLY A 361 -20.72 13.54 -12.52
CA GLY A 361 -19.47 14.22 -12.26
C GLY A 361 -19.54 15.10 -11.02
N ALA A 362 -18.89 16.26 -11.10
CA ALA A 362 -18.63 17.18 -10.01
C ALA A 362 -19.89 17.94 -9.56
N ALA A 363 -20.27 17.79 -8.30
CA ALA A 363 -21.25 18.64 -7.64
C ALA A 363 -20.60 19.85 -6.98
N THR A 364 -19.37 19.68 -6.46
CA THR A 364 -18.57 20.74 -5.83
C THR A 364 -17.14 20.73 -6.37
N VAL A 365 -16.50 21.90 -6.39
CA VAL A 365 -15.09 22.03 -6.75
C VAL A 365 -14.43 23.20 -6.02
N THR A 366 -13.16 23.04 -5.65
CA THR A 366 -12.33 24.17 -5.18
C THR A 366 -11.96 25.05 -6.36
N ARG A 367 -11.88 26.37 -6.16
CA ARG A 367 -11.64 27.35 -7.22
C ARG A 367 -10.19 27.84 -7.20
N PHE A 368 -9.71 28.43 -8.30
CA PHE A 368 -8.35 29.01 -8.33
C PHE A 368 -8.17 30.12 -7.30
N GLU A 369 -9.16 31.02 -7.19
CA GLU A 369 -9.21 32.11 -6.22
C GLU A 369 -9.56 31.67 -4.80
N ASP A 370 -10.13 30.47 -4.64
CA ASP A 370 -10.63 29.96 -3.37
C ASP A 370 -10.36 28.45 -3.25
N ASN A 371 -9.07 28.12 -3.13
CA ASN A 371 -8.59 26.75 -3.01
C ASN A 371 -8.37 26.36 -1.55
N LYS A 372 -9.47 26.10 -0.84
CA LYS A 372 -9.43 25.67 0.56
C LYS A 372 -8.91 24.24 0.69
N ILE A 373 -7.67 24.07 1.12
CA ILE A 373 -7.08 22.73 1.35
C ILE A 373 -7.89 21.95 2.39
N GLY A 374 -8.13 20.67 2.10
CA GLY A 374 -8.96 19.75 2.91
C GLY A 374 -10.45 19.80 2.58
N SER A 375 -10.92 20.83 1.87
CA SER A 375 -12.28 20.89 1.36
C SER A 375 -12.36 20.39 -0.09
N VAL A 376 -13.53 19.88 -0.47
CA VAL A 376 -13.91 19.59 -1.86
C VAL A 376 -14.57 20.80 -2.57
N GLY A 377 -14.45 21.97 -1.96
CA GLY A 377 -14.90 23.26 -2.46
C GLY A 377 -16.38 23.55 -2.22
N THR A 378 -16.89 24.49 -3.01
CA THR A 378 -18.29 24.95 -2.95
C THR A 378 -19.12 24.29 -4.05
N PRO A 379 -20.46 24.21 -3.91
CA PRO A 379 -21.34 23.79 -5.01
C PRO A 379 -21.09 24.57 -6.31
N LEU A 380 -21.20 23.86 -7.43
CA LEU A 380 -21.20 24.47 -8.75
C LEU A 380 -22.46 25.34 -8.94
N ASN A 381 -22.39 26.32 -9.85
CA ASN A 381 -23.51 27.23 -10.08
C ASN A 381 -24.76 26.48 -10.56
N GLY A 382 -25.90 26.70 -9.90
CA GLY A 382 -27.16 26.00 -10.19
C GLY A 382 -27.25 24.58 -9.61
N ILE A 383 -26.24 24.14 -8.84
CA ILE A 383 -26.27 22.89 -8.08
C ILE A 383 -26.50 23.22 -6.61
N GLU A 384 -27.48 22.56 -6.02
CA GLU A 384 -27.79 22.69 -4.61
C GLU A 384 -27.26 21.47 -3.85
N VAL A 385 -26.60 21.74 -2.73
CA VAL A 385 -26.08 20.70 -1.83
C VAL A 385 -26.50 21.04 -0.41
N ARG A 386 -27.07 20.07 0.31
CA ARG A 386 -27.45 20.23 1.72
C ARG A 386 -27.00 19.03 2.55
N ILE A 387 -26.90 19.22 3.86
CA ILE A 387 -26.60 18.16 4.82
C ILE A 387 -27.91 17.73 5.49
N ASP A 388 -28.28 16.46 5.34
CA ASP A 388 -29.44 15.83 5.96
C ASP A 388 -29.07 15.29 7.36
N GLU A 389 -29.98 15.48 8.32
CA GLU A 389 -29.83 15.04 9.72
C GLU A 389 -28.44 15.37 10.34
N PRO A 390 -27.98 16.63 10.30
CA PRO A 390 -26.68 16.98 10.86
C PRO A 390 -26.68 16.74 12.39
N GLY A 391 -25.73 15.93 12.86
CA GLY A 391 -25.49 15.76 14.29
C GLY A 391 -24.89 17.02 14.94
N GLU A 392 -24.54 16.95 16.23
CA GLU A 392 -23.96 18.10 16.96
C GLU A 392 -22.69 18.68 16.32
N ALA A 393 -21.92 17.85 15.62
CA ALA A 393 -20.71 18.26 14.88
C ALA A 393 -20.99 18.85 13.48
N GLY A 394 -22.26 19.00 13.09
CA GLY A 394 -22.67 19.46 11.77
C GLY A 394 -22.45 18.44 10.65
N ILE A 395 -22.18 17.18 11.00
CA ILE A 395 -21.95 16.08 10.06
C ILE A 395 -23.27 15.34 9.83
N GLY A 396 -23.61 15.15 8.56
CA GLY A 396 -24.80 14.42 8.13
C GLY A 396 -24.65 13.92 6.68
N GLU A 397 -25.71 13.35 6.11
CA GLU A 397 -25.68 12.82 4.75
C GLU A 397 -25.71 13.95 3.72
N VAL A 398 -24.84 13.89 2.71
CA VAL A 398 -24.79 14.89 1.63
C VAL A 398 -25.91 14.60 0.64
N LEU A 399 -26.83 15.54 0.48
CA LEU A 399 -27.89 15.50 -0.50
C LEU A 399 -27.63 16.49 -1.62
N ILE A 400 -27.88 16.07 -2.87
CA ILE A 400 -27.58 16.85 -4.07
C ILE A 400 -28.84 17.01 -4.92
N ARG A 401 -29.06 18.21 -5.45
CA ARG A 401 -30.12 18.52 -6.41
C ARG A 401 -29.60 19.45 -7.51
N GLY A 402 -29.98 19.18 -8.75
CA GLY A 402 -29.61 20.03 -9.89
C GLY A 402 -29.64 19.27 -11.22
N PRO A 403 -29.38 19.96 -12.33
CA PRO A 403 -29.42 19.39 -13.69
C PRO A 403 -28.35 18.32 -13.96
N ILE A 404 -27.37 18.14 -13.07
CA ILE A 404 -26.34 17.09 -13.18
C ILE A 404 -26.79 15.75 -12.59
N VAL A 405 -27.90 15.71 -11.85
CA VAL A 405 -28.37 14.50 -11.18
C VAL A 405 -29.09 13.60 -12.19
N MET A 406 -28.80 12.30 -12.17
CA MET A 406 -29.50 11.28 -12.97
C MET A 406 -30.99 11.24 -12.63
N GLN A 407 -31.83 10.71 -13.52
CA GLN A 407 -33.26 10.53 -13.26
C GLN A 407 -33.59 9.26 -12.45
N GLY A 408 -32.60 8.36 -12.29
CA GLY A 408 -32.73 7.08 -11.60
C GLY A 408 -31.91 6.00 -12.31
N TYR A 409 -31.52 4.96 -11.60
CA TYR A 409 -30.88 3.77 -12.13
C TYR A 409 -31.76 3.06 -13.18
N TYR A 410 -31.10 2.56 -14.23
CA TYR A 410 -31.73 1.81 -15.30
C TYR A 410 -32.29 0.48 -14.78
N HIS A 411 -33.54 0.16 -15.13
CA HIS A 411 -34.24 -1.08 -14.75
C HIS A 411 -34.21 -1.45 -13.25
N ASN A 412 -34.11 -0.48 -12.35
CA ASN A 412 -33.97 -0.75 -10.91
C ASN A 412 -34.90 0.10 -10.01
N PRO A 413 -36.20 -0.23 -9.93
CA PRO A 413 -37.18 0.57 -9.18
C PRO A 413 -36.89 0.62 -7.67
N GLU A 414 -36.35 -0.45 -7.09
CA GLU A 414 -35.99 -0.48 -5.66
C GLU A 414 -34.83 0.49 -5.36
N ALA A 415 -33.76 0.46 -6.16
CA ALA A 415 -32.65 1.40 -6.01
C ALA A 415 -33.11 2.84 -6.21
N ASN A 416 -34.03 3.11 -7.15
CA ASN A 416 -34.57 4.44 -7.39
C ASN A 416 -35.36 4.98 -6.20
N ARG A 417 -36.20 4.15 -5.58
CA ARG A 417 -36.94 4.54 -4.38
C ARG A 417 -36.02 4.90 -3.21
N LEU A 418 -34.86 4.25 -3.10
CA LEU A 418 -33.88 4.50 -2.05
C LEU A 418 -32.92 5.65 -2.37
N ALA A 419 -32.69 5.94 -3.65
CA ALA A 419 -31.75 6.96 -4.11
C ALA A 419 -32.28 8.39 -3.92
N PHE A 420 -33.59 8.58 -3.86
CA PHE A 420 -34.21 9.90 -3.73
C PHE A 420 -35.02 10.06 -2.46
N THR A 421 -34.99 11.26 -1.92
CA THR A 421 -35.91 11.74 -0.88
C THR A 421 -37.29 12.05 -1.47
N ALA A 422 -38.31 12.13 -0.63
CA ALA A 422 -39.67 12.47 -1.07
C ALA A 422 -39.77 13.88 -1.70
N ASP A 423 -38.86 14.80 -1.34
CA ASP A 423 -38.76 16.16 -1.88
C ASP A 423 -37.77 16.28 -3.05
N GLY A 424 -37.32 15.16 -3.64
CA GLY A 424 -36.60 15.12 -4.91
C GLY A 424 -35.08 15.34 -4.83
N TRP A 425 -34.48 15.23 -3.66
CA TRP A 425 -33.02 15.25 -3.49
C TRP A 425 -32.41 13.87 -3.64
N PHE A 426 -31.28 13.79 -4.34
CA PHE A 426 -30.47 12.58 -4.44
C PHE A 426 -29.65 12.36 -3.17
N ARG A 427 -29.70 11.14 -2.65
CA ARG A 427 -28.92 10.66 -1.49
C ARG A 427 -27.58 10.11 -1.97
N SER A 428 -26.48 10.83 -1.69
CA SER A 428 -25.15 10.37 -2.11
C SER A 428 -24.64 9.17 -1.32
N GLY A 429 -25.15 8.96 -0.09
CA GLY A 429 -24.61 8.01 0.87
C GLY A 429 -23.26 8.41 1.48
N ASP A 430 -22.70 9.56 1.08
CA ASP A 430 -21.51 10.14 1.67
C ASP A 430 -21.89 11.11 2.80
N LEU A 431 -21.05 11.18 3.83
CA LEU A 431 -21.21 12.08 4.97
C LEU A 431 -20.32 13.30 4.79
N GLY A 432 -20.87 14.47 5.10
CA GLY A 432 -20.15 15.73 4.97
C GLY A 432 -20.64 16.80 5.94
N ARG A 433 -19.90 17.91 5.93
CA ARG A 433 -20.26 19.13 6.65
C ARG A 433 -19.84 20.36 5.86
N PHE A 434 -20.57 21.46 6.03
CA PHE A 434 -20.13 22.77 5.56
C PHE A 434 -19.35 23.49 6.64
N ASP A 435 -18.38 24.31 6.24
CA ASP A 435 -17.88 25.38 7.11
C ASP A 435 -18.71 26.66 6.99
N LYS A 436 -18.31 27.72 7.72
CA LYS A 436 -19.03 29.00 7.71
C LYS A 436 -18.92 29.75 6.38
N GLN A 437 -18.00 29.37 5.52
CA GLN A 437 -17.74 29.98 4.22
C GLN A 437 -18.43 29.22 3.07
N GLY A 438 -19.09 28.09 3.36
CA GLY A 438 -19.82 27.28 2.38
C GLY A 438 -18.95 26.22 1.70
N HIS A 439 -17.76 25.94 2.23
CA HIS A 439 -16.89 24.87 1.76
C HIS A 439 -17.36 23.52 2.31
N LEU A 440 -17.57 22.55 1.42
CA LEU A 440 -17.94 21.19 1.78
C LEU A 440 -16.71 20.39 2.17
N TYR A 441 -16.81 19.64 3.26
CA TYR A 441 -15.84 18.65 3.71
C TYR A 441 -16.50 17.29 3.70
N ILE A 442 -15.94 16.33 2.96
CA ILE A 442 -16.37 14.93 2.99
C ILE A 442 -15.62 14.25 4.14
N VAL A 443 -16.37 13.57 5.00
CA VAL A 443 -15.85 12.94 6.22
C VAL A 443 -15.87 11.41 6.12
N GLY A 444 -16.70 10.84 5.25
CA GLY A 444 -16.69 9.40 4.96
C GLY A 444 -17.98 8.93 4.31
N ARG A 445 -18.31 7.64 4.45
CA ARG A 445 -19.54 7.06 3.91
C ARG A 445 -20.48 6.57 5.00
N LYS A 446 -21.77 6.88 4.89
CA LYS A 446 -22.80 6.52 5.88
C LYS A 446 -22.83 5.02 6.19
N LYS A 447 -22.49 4.17 5.22
CA LYS A 447 -22.45 2.71 5.36
C LYS A 447 -21.13 2.15 5.91
N ASP A 448 -20.04 2.89 5.80
CA ASP A 448 -18.68 2.42 6.14
C ASP A 448 -18.15 3.02 7.45
N VAL A 449 -18.89 3.94 8.08
CA VAL A 449 -18.54 4.46 9.42
C VAL A 449 -18.52 3.33 10.42
N ILE A 450 -17.39 3.17 11.10
CA ILE A 450 -17.24 2.22 12.20
C ILE A 450 -17.63 2.94 13.48
N LEU A 451 -18.68 2.44 14.15
CA LEU A 451 -19.10 2.95 15.44
C LEU A 451 -18.46 2.10 16.55
N LEU A 452 -17.52 2.69 17.28
CA LEU A 452 -16.88 2.01 18.41
C LEU A 452 -17.81 1.95 19.63
N PRO A 453 -17.63 0.97 20.54
CA PRO A 453 -18.38 0.88 21.81
C PRO A 453 -18.28 2.15 22.67
N SER A 454 -17.22 2.94 22.47
CA SER A 454 -17.03 4.25 23.11
C SER A 454 -18.00 5.33 22.61
N GLY A 455 -18.84 5.04 21.61
CA GLY A 455 -19.74 6.00 20.95
C GLY A 455 -19.04 6.91 19.94
N LYS A 456 -17.75 6.68 19.67
CA LYS A 456 -16.97 7.46 18.69
C LYS A 456 -17.05 6.85 17.29
N ASN A 457 -17.27 7.72 16.31
CA ASN A 457 -17.20 7.36 14.89
C ASN A 457 -15.75 7.31 14.42
N VAL A 458 -15.41 6.23 13.73
CA VAL A 458 -14.15 6.10 12.99
C VAL A 458 -14.49 6.04 11.50
N PHE A 459 -13.84 6.92 10.74
CA PHE A 459 -13.94 6.98 9.30
C PHE A 459 -12.75 6.22 8.70
N PRO A 460 -12.94 5.03 8.11
CA PRO A 460 -11.83 4.16 7.71
C PRO A 460 -10.86 4.82 6.74
N GLU A 461 -11.36 5.59 5.77
CA GLU A 461 -10.56 6.22 4.72
C GLU A 461 -9.57 7.25 5.27
N ASP A 462 -9.93 7.99 6.31
CA ASP A 462 -9.03 8.94 6.98
C ASP A 462 -7.87 8.22 7.66
N VAL A 463 -8.19 7.10 8.32
CA VAL A 463 -7.20 6.27 9.01
C VAL A 463 -6.28 5.60 7.99
N GLU A 464 -6.83 5.08 6.89
CA GLU A 464 -6.06 4.48 5.80
C GLU A 464 -5.12 5.48 5.15
N ALA A 465 -5.62 6.65 4.74
CA ALA A 465 -4.82 7.70 4.13
C ALA A 465 -3.63 8.05 5.03
N HIS A 466 -3.83 8.11 6.35
CA HIS A 466 -2.74 8.32 7.31
C HIS A 466 -1.67 7.21 7.25
N TYR A 467 -2.07 5.94 7.21
CA TYR A 467 -1.13 4.81 7.17
C TYR A 467 -0.49 4.56 5.78
N GLU A 468 -1.17 4.93 4.69
CA GLU A 468 -0.64 4.86 3.31
C GLU A 468 0.53 5.84 3.07
N HIS A 469 0.79 6.78 3.98
CA HIS A 469 2.01 7.60 3.93
C HIS A 469 3.29 6.80 4.11
N SER A 470 3.21 5.61 4.72
CA SER A 470 4.39 4.78 4.90
C SER A 470 4.87 4.21 3.56
N PRO A 471 6.15 4.34 3.20
CA PRO A 471 6.68 3.66 2.02
C PRO A 471 6.69 2.13 2.19
N PHE A 472 6.56 1.63 3.42
CA PHE A 472 6.48 0.20 3.73
C PHE A 472 5.08 -0.39 3.51
N VAL A 473 4.03 0.45 3.42
CA VAL A 473 2.66 0.02 3.19
C VAL A 473 2.29 0.27 1.72
N SER A 474 1.96 -0.77 0.98
CA SER A 474 1.49 -0.66 -0.41
C SER A 474 0.00 -0.33 -0.46
N GLU A 475 -0.79 -0.99 0.39
CA GLU A 475 -2.24 -0.80 0.51
C GLU A 475 -2.67 -1.09 1.95
N VAL A 476 -3.70 -0.40 2.44
CA VAL A 476 -4.33 -0.70 3.73
C VAL A 476 -5.85 -0.56 3.63
N CYS A 477 -6.58 -1.45 4.30
CA CYS A 477 -8.04 -1.40 4.42
C CYS A 477 -8.43 -1.55 5.88
N VAL A 478 -9.02 -0.52 6.45
CA VAL A 478 -9.52 -0.44 7.82
C VAL A 478 -10.98 -0.88 7.85
N LEU A 479 -11.31 -1.74 8.80
CA LEU A 479 -12.59 -2.41 8.93
C LEU A 479 -13.05 -2.41 10.39
N GLY A 480 -14.36 -2.29 10.58
CA GLY A 480 -15.01 -2.60 11.85
C GLY A 480 -15.33 -4.08 11.85
N VAL A 481 -14.71 -4.85 12.73
CA VAL A 481 -14.95 -6.29 12.89
C VAL A 481 -15.60 -6.55 14.23
N LYS A 482 -16.44 -7.58 14.33
CA LYS A 482 -17.07 -7.96 15.60
C LYS A 482 -16.02 -8.20 16.69
N ASP A 483 -16.22 -7.57 17.84
CA ASP A 483 -15.40 -7.78 19.03
C ASP A 483 -16.01 -8.89 19.89
N GLU A 484 -15.56 -10.13 19.68
CA GLU A 484 -16.00 -11.30 20.46
C GLU A 484 -15.59 -11.23 21.94
N SER A 485 -14.63 -10.36 22.29
CA SER A 485 -14.18 -10.17 23.67
C SER A 485 -15.04 -9.17 24.46
N SER A 486 -15.92 -8.43 23.78
CA SER A 486 -16.79 -7.43 24.40
C SER A 486 -18.04 -8.04 25.01
N GLN A 487 -18.41 -7.56 26.20
CA GLN A 487 -19.67 -7.92 26.87
C GLN A 487 -20.90 -7.33 26.17
N PHE A 488 -20.71 -6.34 25.27
CA PHE A 488 -21.78 -5.67 24.53
C PHE A 488 -22.03 -6.36 23.18
N LYS A 489 -23.25 -6.88 22.99
CA LYS A 489 -23.67 -7.55 21.76
C LYS A 489 -23.64 -6.56 20.58
N GLY A 490 -22.82 -6.85 19.57
CA GLY A 490 -22.67 -6.01 18.36
C GLY A 490 -21.56 -4.96 18.45
N ALA A 491 -20.71 -5.00 19.49
CA ALA A 491 -19.51 -4.18 19.54
C ALA A 491 -18.57 -4.47 18.35
N GLU A 492 -18.10 -3.41 17.69
CA GLU A 492 -17.06 -3.52 16.67
C GLU A 492 -15.73 -2.99 17.21
N LYS A 493 -14.63 -3.68 16.86
CA LYS A 493 -13.26 -3.21 17.06
C LYS A 493 -12.61 -2.88 15.72
N LEU A 494 -11.62 -2.02 15.75
CA LEU A 494 -10.88 -1.60 14.57
C LEU A 494 -9.85 -2.66 14.19
N CYS A 495 -9.95 -3.19 12.96
CA CYS A 495 -8.98 -4.10 12.38
C CYS A 495 -8.52 -3.60 11.01
N ALA A 496 -7.27 -3.81 10.63
CA ALA A 496 -6.76 -3.45 9.32
C ALA A 496 -6.20 -4.62 8.52
N VAL A 497 -6.47 -4.67 7.22
CA VAL A 497 -5.79 -5.56 6.28
C VAL A 497 -4.70 -4.74 5.58
N VAL A 498 -3.44 -5.14 5.75
CA VAL A 498 -2.27 -4.37 5.30
C VAL A 498 -1.48 -5.19 4.29
N VAL A 499 -1.21 -4.59 3.12
CA VAL A 499 -0.37 -5.16 2.08
C VAL A 499 1.02 -4.50 2.17
N PRO A 500 2.07 -5.23 2.56
CA PRO A 500 3.42 -4.68 2.62
C PRO A 500 3.95 -4.33 1.22
N ASN A 501 4.77 -3.28 1.14
CA ASN A 501 5.51 -2.94 -0.07
C ASN A 501 6.81 -3.75 -0.16
N PHE A 502 6.73 -4.96 -0.71
CA PHE A 502 7.88 -5.87 -0.81
C PHE A 502 9.03 -5.30 -1.65
N ASP A 503 8.75 -4.53 -2.70
CA ASP A 503 9.79 -3.90 -3.51
C ASP A 503 10.61 -2.90 -2.67
N TYR A 504 9.92 -2.13 -1.82
CA TYR A 504 10.58 -1.20 -0.92
C TYR A 504 11.34 -1.92 0.20
N LEU A 505 10.75 -2.96 0.81
CA LEU A 505 11.42 -3.77 1.84
C LEU A 505 12.72 -4.39 1.29
N LYS A 506 12.67 -4.93 0.08
CA LYS A 506 13.83 -5.47 -0.64
C LYS A 506 14.90 -4.39 -0.89
N ALA A 507 14.49 -3.21 -1.35
CA ALA A 507 15.41 -2.08 -1.57
C ALA A 507 16.09 -1.60 -0.27
N GLN A 508 15.41 -1.74 0.88
CA GLN A 508 15.95 -1.43 2.20
C GLN A 508 16.68 -2.60 2.87
N ARG A 509 16.80 -3.77 2.21
CA ARG A 509 17.40 -5.00 2.75
C ARG A 509 16.73 -5.50 4.03
N ILE A 510 15.42 -5.35 4.09
CA ILE A 510 14.60 -5.79 5.22
C ILE A 510 14.03 -7.16 4.92
N ALA A 511 14.43 -8.17 5.71
CA ALA A 511 13.95 -9.54 5.56
C ALA A 511 12.59 -9.77 6.26
N ASN A 512 12.45 -9.29 7.51
CA ASN A 512 11.34 -9.49 8.44
C ASN A 512 10.18 -8.51 8.21
N ALA A 513 9.42 -8.71 7.14
CA ALA A 513 8.34 -7.82 6.72
C ALA A 513 7.30 -7.62 7.84
N ARG A 514 6.93 -8.68 8.56
CA ARG A 514 5.88 -8.61 9.57
C ARG A 514 6.22 -7.66 10.71
N GLU A 515 7.37 -7.86 11.34
CA GLU A 515 7.82 -7.07 12.49
C GLU A 515 8.00 -5.59 12.12
N TRP A 516 8.49 -5.33 10.91
CA TRP A 516 8.64 -3.97 10.39
C TRP A 516 7.32 -3.25 10.18
N ILE A 517 6.33 -3.92 9.58
CA ILE A 517 5.00 -3.33 9.41
C ILE A 517 4.36 -3.05 10.76
N VAL A 518 4.48 -3.95 11.75
CA VAL A 518 4.00 -3.71 13.12
C VAL A 518 4.61 -2.42 13.65
N TRP A 519 5.94 -2.31 13.58
CA TRP A 519 6.67 -1.15 14.08
C TRP A 519 6.23 0.15 13.41
N GLU A 520 6.00 0.12 12.10
CA GLU A 520 5.66 1.29 11.30
C GLU A 520 4.20 1.74 11.53
N LEU A 521 3.24 0.82 11.56
CA LEU A 521 1.84 1.13 11.90
C LEU A 521 1.75 1.70 13.31
N GLU A 522 2.50 1.16 14.27
CA GLU A 522 2.54 1.73 15.61
C GLU A 522 3.22 3.11 15.66
N ASN A 523 4.24 3.34 14.84
CA ASN A 523 4.95 4.62 14.78
C ASN A 523 4.04 5.71 14.20
N LEU A 524 3.37 5.44 13.08
CA LEU A 524 2.41 6.35 12.46
C LEU A 524 1.17 6.57 13.33
N GLY A 525 0.67 5.51 13.99
CA GLY A 525 -0.52 5.60 14.85
C GLY A 525 -0.37 6.58 16.03
N ARG A 526 0.85 6.98 16.40
CA ARG A 526 1.10 7.98 17.46
C ARG A 526 0.55 9.36 17.11
N GLU A 527 0.44 9.67 15.83
CA GLU A 527 -0.11 10.94 15.35
C GLU A 527 -1.64 10.95 15.38
N LEU A 528 -2.28 9.79 15.54
CA LEU A 528 -3.72 9.63 15.61
C LEU A 528 -4.23 9.64 17.07
N PRO A 529 -5.49 10.08 17.29
CA PRO A 529 -6.22 9.83 18.52
C PRO A 529 -6.28 8.33 18.85
N GLU A 530 -6.25 7.99 20.14
CA GLU A 530 -6.16 6.59 20.59
C GLU A 530 -7.22 5.66 19.99
N TYR A 531 -8.46 6.13 19.87
CA TYR A 531 -9.57 5.35 19.31
C TYR A 531 -9.49 5.12 17.79
N GLN A 532 -8.62 5.83 17.06
CA GLN A 532 -8.38 5.63 15.62
C GLN A 532 -7.13 4.80 15.33
N ARG A 533 -6.39 4.39 16.37
CA ARG A 533 -5.15 3.62 16.19
C ARG A 533 -5.49 2.18 15.84
N ILE A 534 -4.82 1.68 14.81
CA ILE A 534 -4.90 0.26 14.46
C ILE A 534 -4.10 -0.52 15.50
N HIS A 535 -4.80 -1.39 16.25
CA HIS A 535 -4.20 -2.31 17.21
C HIS A 535 -4.27 -3.76 16.70
N ASP A 536 -5.37 -4.11 16.03
CA ASP A 536 -5.51 -5.38 15.34
C ASP A 536 -5.27 -5.17 13.85
N PHE A 537 -4.45 -6.02 13.25
CA PHE A 537 -4.24 -6.02 11.81
C PHE A 537 -3.88 -7.42 11.32
N VAL A 538 -4.06 -7.62 10.02
CA VAL A 538 -3.62 -8.82 9.32
C VAL A 538 -2.81 -8.41 8.10
N LEU A 539 -1.72 -9.13 7.86
CA LEU A 539 -0.88 -8.92 6.68
C LEU A 539 -1.38 -9.78 5.53
N ARG A 540 -1.40 -9.18 4.34
CA ARG A 540 -1.75 -9.85 3.08
C ARG A 540 -0.60 -9.68 2.09
N ALA A 541 -0.15 -10.77 1.47
CA ALA A 541 0.88 -10.69 0.45
C ALA A 541 0.34 -10.22 -0.92
N GLU A 542 -0.93 -10.51 -1.19
CA GLU A 542 -1.62 -10.15 -2.43
C GLU A 542 -2.27 -8.75 -2.36
N PRO A 543 -2.41 -8.03 -3.50
CA PRO A 543 -3.16 -6.79 -3.57
C PRO A 543 -4.58 -6.92 -3.00
N LEU A 544 -5.13 -5.83 -2.46
CA LEU A 544 -6.49 -5.87 -1.92
C LEU A 544 -7.50 -6.16 -3.04
N PRO A 545 -8.57 -6.95 -2.78
CA PRO A 545 -9.61 -7.20 -3.76
C PRO A 545 -10.27 -5.88 -4.15
N ARG A 546 -10.29 -5.59 -5.45
CA ARG A 546 -10.82 -4.33 -6.00
C ARG A 546 -11.98 -4.58 -6.94
N THR A 547 -12.89 -3.60 -7.00
CA THR A 547 -13.89 -3.51 -8.05
C THR A 547 -13.22 -3.13 -9.38
N ALA A 548 -13.96 -3.25 -10.49
CA ALA A 548 -13.57 -2.70 -11.79
C ALA A 548 -13.16 -1.20 -11.71
N THR A 549 -13.80 -0.45 -10.81
CA THR A 549 -13.51 0.96 -10.50
C THR A 549 -12.29 1.19 -9.60
N ARG A 550 -11.48 0.14 -9.36
CA ARG A 550 -10.33 0.13 -8.44
C ARG A 550 -10.66 0.45 -6.99
N LYS A 551 -11.92 0.45 -6.56
CA LYS A 551 -12.28 0.62 -5.14
C LYS A 551 -12.09 -0.69 -4.38
N VAL A 552 -11.61 -0.62 -3.14
CA VAL A 552 -11.42 -1.81 -2.30
C VAL A 552 -12.79 -2.43 -1.96
N ARG A 553 -12.92 -3.74 -2.11
CA ARG A 553 -14.12 -4.50 -1.74
C ARG A 553 -14.14 -4.80 -0.24
N ARG A 554 -14.41 -3.78 0.57
CA ARG A 554 -14.42 -3.87 2.06
C ARG A 554 -15.28 -5.00 2.61
N PHE A 555 -16.46 -5.21 2.02
CA PHE A 555 -17.40 -6.25 2.46
C PHE A 555 -16.82 -7.66 2.29
N GLU A 556 -16.09 -7.90 1.20
CA GLU A 556 -15.40 -9.17 0.93
C GLU A 556 -14.35 -9.43 2.02
N LEU A 557 -13.51 -8.43 2.30
CA LEU A 557 -12.48 -8.50 3.35
C LEU A 557 -13.08 -8.66 4.76
N LYS A 558 -14.17 -7.95 5.08
CA LYS A 558 -14.86 -8.08 6.38
C LYS A 558 -15.40 -9.50 6.57
N ASN A 559 -16.03 -10.06 5.54
CA ASN A 559 -16.52 -11.44 5.59
C ASN A 559 -15.38 -12.46 5.72
N GLU A 560 -14.27 -12.27 5.00
CA GLU A 560 -13.07 -13.11 5.12
C GLU A 560 -12.54 -13.14 6.58
N LEU A 561 -12.50 -11.97 7.23
CA LEU A 561 -12.06 -11.85 8.63
C LEU A 561 -13.05 -12.45 9.63
N GLU A 562 -14.35 -12.15 9.50
CA GLU A 562 -15.38 -12.57 10.47
C GLU A 562 -15.73 -14.06 10.39
N THR A 563 -15.54 -14.71 9.25
CA THR A 563 -15.83 -16.15 9.08
C THR A 563 -14.73 -17.05 9.64
N GLY A 564 -13.67 -16.49 10.24
CA GLY A 564 -12.53 -17.26 10.75
C GLY A 564 -11.65 -17.89 9.66
N ASN A 565 -11.97 -17.63 8.39
CA ASN A 565 -11.11 -17.92 7.24
C ASN A 565 -9.95 -16.93 7.11
N GLY A 566 -9.87 -15.92 7.98
CA GLY A 566 -8.89 -14.84 8.00
C GLY A 566 -7.47 -15.35 7.73
N PHE A 567 -7.08 -15.28 6.46
CA PHE A 567 -5.77 -15.64 5.91
C PHE A 567 -5.22 -17.01 6.35
N ARG A 568 -6.09 -17.99 6.65
CA ARG A 568 -5.65 -19.38 6.67
C ARG A 568 -5.41 -19.82 5.24
N GLN A 569 -4.18 -20.29 5.04
CA GLN A 569 -3.60 -21.02 3.93
C GLN A 569 -4.50 -21.26 2.71
N PRO A 570 -3.95 -21.09 1.49
CA PRO A 570 -4.61 -21.54 0.28
C PRO A 570 -5.10 -22.98 0.49
N THR A 571 -6.42 -23.14 0.60
CA THR A 571 -7.00 -24.47 0.58
C THR A 571 -6.76 -25.03 -0.82
N ARG A 572 -6.71 -26.37 -0.88
CA ARG A 572 -6.42 -27.15 -2.08
C ARG A 572 -7.16 -26.64 -3.33
N ASP A 573 -8.37 -26.10 -3.17
CA ASP A 573 -9.22 -25.60 -4.26
C ASP A 573 -8.87 -24.18 -4.75
N THR A 574 -8.38 -23.26 -3.90
CA THR A 574 -8.19 -21.85 -4.30
C THR A 574 -6.95 -21.56 -5.17
N LYS A 575 -5.93 -22.43 -5.14
CA LYS A 575 -4.69 -22.24 -5.92
C LYS A 575 -4.41 -23.34 -6.96
N GLN A 576 -5.13 -24.46 -6.97
CA GLN A 576 -4.97 -25.50 -8.00
C GLN A 576 -5.26 -24.97 -9.42
N ASP A 577 -6.26 -24.10 -9.56
CA ASP A 577 -6.62 -23.49 -10.84
C ASP A 577 -5.56 -22.52 -11.41
N PHE A 578 -4.51 -22.19 -10.63
CA PHE A 578 -3.47 -21.23 -10.99
C PHE A 578 -2.06 -21.85 -11.13
N PHE A 579 -1.88 -23.13 -10.82
CA PHE A 579 -0.62 -23.81 -11.12
C PHE A 579 -0.46 -23.86 -12.64
N THR A 580 0.53 -23.13 -13.14
CA THR A 580 0.97 -23.33 -14.52
C THR A 580 1.89 -24.54 -14.57
N ALA A 581 2.05 -25.15 -15.75
CA ALA A 581 3.02 -26.23 -15.95
C ALA A 581 4.44 -25.81 -15.51
N THR A 582 4.78 -24.53 -15.63
CA THR A 582 6.06 -24.00 -15.13
C THR A 582 6.14 -23.94 -13.61
N ASP A 583 5.04 -23.62 -12.92
CA ASP A 583 5.00 -23.58 -11.46
C ASP A 583 5.15 -24.99 -10.86
N ASP A 584 4.52 -26.00 -11.47
CA ASP A 584 4.70 -27.42 -11.10
C ASP A 584 6.15 -27.85 -11.28
N THR A 585 6.75 -27.58 -12.45
CA THR A 585 8.16 -27.95 -12.69
C THR A 585 9.14 -27.29 -11.73
N LEU A 586 8.81 -26.09 -11.22
CA LEU A 586 9.64 -25.37 -10.28
C LEU A 586 9.56 -25.97 -8.87
N VAL A 587 8.36 -26.29 -8.39
CA VAL A 587 8.16 -26.95 -7.08
C VAL A 587 8.68 -28.39 -7.10
N ASP A 588 8.47 -29.10 -8.21
CA ASP A 588 8.97 -30.45 -8.44
C ASP A 588 10.46 -30.49 -8.83
N SER A 589 11.14 -29.35 -8.85
CA SER A 589 12.60 -29.36 -8.97
C SER A 589 13.22 -30.00 -7.72
N PRO A 590 14.45 -30.55 -7.80
CA PRO A 590 15.12 -31.09 -6.62
C PRO A 590 15.27 -30.06 -5.48
N ALA A 591 15.51 -28.78 -5.83
CA ALA A 591 15.55 -27.69 -4.87
C ALA A 591 14.17 -27.34 -4.29
N GLY A 592 13.13 -27.39 -5.12
CA GLY A 592 11.74 -27.18 -4.71
C GLY A 592 11.24 -28.24 -3.73
N ARG A 593 11.52 -29.53 -4.00
CA ARG A 593 11.21 -30.64 -3.09
C ARG A 593 11.97 -30.55 -1.77
N ALA A 594 13.26 -30.21 -1.81
CA ALA A 594 14.06 -30.02 -0.61
C ALA A 594 13.46 -28.90 0.25
N LEU A 595 13.20 -27.72 -0.33
CA LEU A 595 12.61 -26.60 0.39
C LEU A 595 11.20 -26.91 0.93
N ALA A 596 10.36 -27.58 0.14
CA ALA A 596 9.02 -27.97 0.55
C ALA A 596 9.01 -28.90 1.76
N THR A 597 10.00 -29.79 1.85
CA THR A 597 10.16 -30.70 2.99
C THR A 597 10.45 -29.92 4.27
N VAL A 598 11.35 -28.93 4.21
CA VAL A 598 11.72 -28.15 5.39
C VAL A 598 10.61 -27.20 5.83
N ILE A 599 9.91 -26.57 4.89
CA ILE A 599 8.73 -25.75 5.20
C ILE A 599 7.70 -26.56 5.98
N ARG A 600 7.45 -27.82 5.60
CA ARG A 600 6.49 -28.71 6.30
C ARG A 600 6.94 -29.12 7.69
N LEU A 601 8.24 -29.04 8.02
CA LEU A 601 8.73 -29.29 9.38
C LEU A 601 8.40 -28.12 10.31
N HIS A 602 8.55 -26.88 9.83
CA HIS A 602 8.30 -25.67 10.61
C HIS A 602 6.84 -25.20 10.58
N ALA A 603 6.10 -25.56 9.53
CA ALA A 603 4.70 -25.21 9.34
C ALA A 603 3.89 -26.47 8.93
N PRO A 604 3.71 -27.44 9.85
CA PRO A 604 3.05 -28.72 9.56
C PRO A 604 1.59 -28.58 9.10
N GLU A 605 0.95 -27.47 9.46
CA GLU A 605 -0.37 -27.11 8.99
C GLU A 605 -0.40 -26.83 7.47
N VAL A 606 0.73 -26.47 6.84
CA VAL A 606 0.82 -26.09 5.42
C VAL A 606 0.67 -27.32 4.53
N THR A 607 -0.49 -27.44 3.89
CA THR A 607 -0.81 -28.58 3.02
C THR A 607 -0.31 -28.39 1.58
N VAL A 608 -0.32 -27.15 1.06
CA VAL A 608 0.06 -26.79 -0.31
C VAL A 608 1.16 -25.73 -0.30
N ILE A 609 2.19 -25.91 -1.13
CA ILE A 609 3.31 -24.97 -1.30
C ILE A 609 3.34 -24.52 -2.76
N HIS A 610 3.21 -23.22 -3.01
CA HIS A 610 3.18 -22.62 -4.35
C HIS A 610 4.33 -21.60 -4.48
N PRO A 611 5.00 -21.48 -5.65
CA PRO A 611 6.11 -20.53 -5.85
C PRO A 611 5.83 -19.07 -5.51
N LYS A 612 4.57 -18.63 -5.55
CA LYS A 612 4.17 -17.24 -5.29
C LYS A 612 3.92 -16.95 -3.81
N MET A 613 3.90 -17.99 -2.96
CA MET A 613 3.69 -17.83 -1.51
C MET A 613 4.86 -17.07 -0.87
N ASN A 614 4.53 -16.14 0.03
CA ASN A 614 5.46 -15.43 0.88
C ASN A 614 5.90 -16.31 2.07
N LEU A 615 7.20 -16.30 2.37
CA LEU A 615 7.79 -17.13 3.41
C LEU A 615 7.27 -16.79 4.83
N GLU A 616 6.98 -15.52 5.12
CA GLU A 616 6.57 -15.09 6.47
C GLU A 616 5.05 -14.96 6.60
N ILE A 617 4.40 -14.41 5.58
CA ILE A 617 2.98 -14.05 5.64
C ILE A 617 2.09 -15.24 5.28
N ASP A 618 2.41 -15.97 4.20
CA ASP A 618 1.56 -17.08 3.75
C ASP A 618 1.93 -18.40 4.45
N LEU A 619 3.23 -18.58 4.75
CA LEU A 619 3.75 -19.81 5.38
C LEU A 619 3.99 -19.69 6.89
N GLY A 620 3.91 -18.47 7.46
CA GLY A 620 4.06 -18.27 8.90
C GLY A 620 5.48 -18.45 9.44
N LEU A 621 6.51 -18.52 8.59
CA LEU A 621 7.88 -18.74 9.04
C LEU A 621 8.41 -17.48 9.73
N ASP A 622 8.88 -17.61 10.96
CA ASP A 622 9.63 -16.55 11.63
C ASP A 622 11.09 -16.48 11.13
N SER A 623 11.86 -15.49 11.61
CA SER A 623 13.26 -15.31 11.20
C SER A 623 14.14 -16.53 11.50
N LEU A 624 13.81 -17.31 12.54
CA LEU A 624 14.56 -18.50 12.95
C LEU A 624 14.24 -19.68 12.02
N ALA A 625 12.95 -19.99 11.86
CA ALA A 625 12.47 -21.03 10.95
C ALA A 625 12.91 -20.76 9.50
N ARG A 626 12.92 -19.49 9.07
CA ARG A 626 13.44 -19.11 7.76
C ARG A 626 14.95 -19.39 7.66
N ALA A 627 15.74 -19.05 8.66
CA ALA A 627 17.19 -19.34 8.68
C ALA A 627 17.48 -20.84 8.69
N GLU A 628 16.71 -21.62 9.46
CA GLU A 628 16.80 -23.09 9.50
C GLU A 628 16.44 -23.70 8.14
N CYS A 629 15.39 -23.21 7.47
CA CYS A 629 15.05 -23.55 6.09
C CYS A 629 16.22 -23.34 5.13
N ILE A 630 16.89 -22.19 5.21
CA ILE A 630 18.00 -21.82 4.31
C ILE A 630 19.18 -22.78 4.50
N VAL A 631 19.59 -23.04 5.74
CA VAL A 631 20.74 -23.92 6.02
C VAL A 631 20.44 -25.36 5.67
N HIS A 632 19.22 -25.84 5.95
CA HIS A 632 18.85 -27.20 5.58
C HIS A 632 18.87 -27.35 4.06
N LEU A 633 18.46 -26.31 3.32
CA LEU A 633 18.56 -26.26 1.87
C LEU A 633 20.01 -26.23 1.38
N GLU A 634 20.89 -25.46 2.02
CA GLU A 634 22.34 -25.44 1.77
C GLU A 634 22.96 -26.83 1.93
N HIS A 635 22.66 -27.50 3.05
CA HIS A 635 23.19 -28.82 3.36
C HIS A 635 22.66 -29.89 2.40
N THR A 636 21.34 -29.89 2.14
CA THR A 636 20.69 -30.88 1.27
C THR A 636 21.18 -30.79 -0.18
N LEU A 637 21.45 -29.58 -0.67
CA LEU A 637 21.90 -29.35 -2.05
C LEU A 637 23.43 -29.17 -2.16
N GLY A 638 24.16 -29.16 -1.05
CA GLY A 638 25.58 -28.86 -0.99
C GLY A 638 25.95 -27.49 -1.56
N ILE A 639 25.11 -26.48 -1.36
CA ILE A 639 25.28 -25.09 -1.85
C ILE A 639 25.56 -24.12 -0.71
N GLU A 640 26.02 -22.92 -1.04
CA GLU A 640 26.20 -21.82 -0.09
C GLU A 640 25.55 -20.56 -0.66
N PHE A 641 24.65 -19.94 0.09
CA PHE A 641 23.96 -18.73 -0.33
C PHE A 641 24.76 -17.48 0.01
N ASP A 642 24.58 -16.44 -0.82
CA ASP A 642 25.02 -15.11 -0.40
C ASP A 642 23.97 -14.55 0.58
N PRO A 643 24.38 -14.07 1.77
CA PRO A 643 23.46 -13.47 2.74
C PRO A 643 22.56 -12.37 2.15
N GLU A 644 23.06 -11.57 1.20
CA GLU A 644 22.29 -10.48 0.58
C GLU A 644 21.22 -11.00 -0.39
N GLU A 645 21.50 -12.09 -1.11
CA GLU A 645 20.55 -12.74 -2.03
C GLU A 645 19.35 -13.33 -1.27
N VAL A 646 19.62 -13.90 -0.09
CA VAL A 646 18.62 -14.55 0.76
C VAL A 646 17.71 -13.55 1.46
N ILE A 647 18.27 -12.43 1.92
CA ILE A 647 17.50 -11.32 2.49
C ILE A 647 16.48 -10.80 1.46
N ALA A 648 16.90 -10.73 0.19
CA ALA A 648 16.13 -10.26 -0.94
C ALA A 648 15.06 -11.25 -1.45
N ALA A 649 15.06 -12.49 -0.97
CA ALA A 649 14.11 -13.54 -1.36
C ALA A 649 12.98 -13.65 -0.34
N HIS A 650 11.80 -13.16 -0.69
CA HIS A 650 10.61 -13.17 0.16
C HIS A 650 9.60 -14.26 -0.22
N LYS A 651 9.74 -14.86 -1.41
CA LYS A 651 8.82 -15.89 -1.93
C LYS A 651 9.51 -17.24 -2.08
N VAL A 652 8.71 -18.30 -2.03
CA VAL A 652 9.16 -19.69 -2.25
C VAL A 652 9.90 -19.83 -3.58
N GLY A 653 9.31 -19.35 -4.68
CA GLY A 653 9.89 -19.48 -6.02
C GLY A 653 11.23 -18.76 -6.18
N GLU A 654 11.41 -17.61 -5.53
CA GLU A 654 12.68 -16.86 -5.54
C GLU A 654 13.80 -17.67 -4.87
N LEU A 655 13.48 -18.31 -3.74
CA LEU A 655 14.44 -19.15 -3.03
C LEU A 655 14.77 -20.44 -3.81
N ILE A 656 13.77 -21.06 -4.45
CA ILE A 656 13.99 -22.21 -5.34
C ILE A 656 14.90 -21.81 -6.51
N GLN A 657 14.67 -20.67 -7.14
CA GLN A 657 15.47 -20.19 -8.27
C GLN A 657 16.92 -19.92 -7.85
N LEU A 658 17.13 -19.26 -6.72
CA LEU A 658 18.46 -19.05 -6.14
C LEU A 658 19.18 -20.38 -5.88
N ALA A 659 18.48 -21.33 -5.25
CA ALA A 659 19.02 -22.64 -4.94
C ALA A 659 19.38 -23.42 -6.22
N THR A 660 18.47 -23.43 -7.19
CA THR A 660 18.64 -24.10 -8.48
C THR A 660 19.83 -23.54 -9.26
N ALA A 661 19.99 -22.21 -9.28
CA ALA A 661 21.12 -21.56 -9.94
C ALA A 661 22.48 -21.97 -9.34
N LYS A 662 22.54 -22.21 -8.02
CA LYS A 662 23.76 -22.62 -7.32
C LYS A 662 24.00 -24.14 -7.27
N SER A 663 22.96 -24.95 -7.52
CA SER A 663 23.06 -26.41 -7.54
C SER A 663 23.41 -26.99 -8.92
N VAL A 664 23.56 -26.15 -9.95
CA VAL A 664 23.94 -26.59 -11.31
C VAL A 664 25.27 -27.35 -11.27
N GLY A 665 25.26 -28.62 -11.70
CA GLY A 665 26.44 -29.49 -11.73
C GLY A 665 26.74 -30.26 -10.43
N LYS A 666 25.91 -30.15 -9.39
CA LYS A 666 26.01 -30.93 -8.16
C LYS A 666 25.03 -32.12 -8.18
N ALA A 667 25.43 -33.26 -7.63
CA ALA A 667 24.57 -34.44 -7.54
C ALA A 667 23.48 -34.20 -6.49
N VAL A 668 22.23 -34.03 -6.93
CA VAL A 668 21.07 -33.91 -6.02
C VAL A 668 20.36 -35.27 -5.94
N PRO A 669 19.95 -35.75 -4.75
CA PRO A 669 19.26 -37.04 -4.60
C PRO A 669 18.00 -37.12 -5.48
N PRO A 670 17.78 -38.22 -6.22
CA PRO A 670 16.77 -38.27 -7.28
C PRO A 670 15.34 -38.63 -6.84
N THR A 671 15.09 -39.12 -5.61
CA THR A 671 13.75 -39.62 -5.20
C THR A 671 13.19 -38.99 -3.91
N ASP A 672 11.86 -38.90 -3.79
CA ASP A 672 11.17 -38.39 -2.59
C ASP A 672 11.48 -39.19 -1.32
N LYS A 673 11.71 -40.50 -1.43
CA LYS A 673 12.10 -41.35 -0.30
C LYS A 673 13.53 -41.08 0.15
N ASP A 674 14.43 -40.79 -0.78
CA ASP A 674 15.82 -40.42 -0.45
C ASP A 674 15.91 -38.97 0.02
N LEU A 675 15.04 -38.08 -0.44
CA LEU A 675 14.93 -36.70 0.04
C LEU A 675 14.25 -36.64 1.41
N LEU A 676 13.17 -37.40 1.66
CA LEU A 676 12.59 -37.55 3.00
C LEU A 676 13.54 -38.32 3.92
N GLY A 677 14.27 -39.31 3.41
CA GLY A 677 15.27 -40.06 4.16
C GLY A 677 16.50 -39.22 4.49
N ALA A 678 16.99 -38.39 3.57
CA ALA A 678 18.09 -37.46 3.78
C ALA A 678 17.66 -36.22 4.58
N ALA A 679 16.45 -35.70 4.37
CA ALA A 679 15.88 -34.62 5.15
C ALA A 679 15.47 -35.09 6.55
N ALA A 680 15.09 -36.36 6.76
CA ALA A 680 14.87 -36.97 8.08
C ALA A 680 16.17 -37.40 8.75
N ALA A 681 17.17 -37.89 8.00
CA ALA A 681 18.51 -38.18 8.52
C ALA A 681 19.30 -36.90 8.84
N ASN A 682 19.01 -35.81 8.13
CA ASN A 682 19.50 -34.45 8.40
C ASN A 682 18.44 -33.56 9.10
N ALA A 683 17.32 -34.12 9.58
CA ALA A 683 16.17 -33.35 10.10
C ALA A 683 16.47 -32.66 11.41
N GLU A 684 17.41 -33.21 12.18
CA GLU A 684 17.94 -32.48 13.31
C GLU A 684 18.89 -31.43 12.77
N PHE A 685 18.34 -30.23 12.51
CA PHE A 685 19.16 -29.03 12.43
C PHE A 685 19.98 -28.95 13.74
N ARG A 686 21.25 -29.31 13.66
CA ARG A 686 22.12 -29.38 14.83
C ARG A 686 22.84 -28.06 15.00
N TRP A 687 22.29 -27.22 15.88
CA TRP A 687 22.96 -26.00 16.33
C TRP A 687 24.41 -26.27 16.78
N GLY A 688 24.70 -27.45 17.33
CA GLY A 688 26.06 -27.88 17.67
C GLY A 688 27.06 -27.88 16.51
N GLU A 689 26.65 -28.21 15.28
CA GLU A 689 27.52 -28.20 14.10
C GLU A 689 27.71 -26.77 13.55
N VAL A 690 26.60 -26.02 13.46
CA VAL A 690 26.59 -24.63 13.01
C VAL A 690 27.44 -23.74 13.91
N LEU A 691 27.29 -23.88 15.23
CA LEU A 691 28.10 -23.20 16.24
C LEU A 691 29.48 -23.87 16.40
N GLY A 692 29.60 -25.15 16.05
CA GLY A 692 30.85 -25.90 15.95
C GLY A 692 31.87 -25.21 15.04
N SER A 693 31.40 -24.75 13.89
CA SER A 693 32.17 -23.97 12.90
C SER A 693 32.54 -22.56 13.33
N ALA A 694 31.96 -22.04 14.43
CA ALA A 694 32.27 -20.71 14.93
C ALA A 694 33.68 -20.67 15.53
N THR A 695 34.56 -19.91 14.88
CA THR A 695 35.95 -19.69 15.32
C THR A 695 36.11 -18.31 15.94
N THR A 696 37.16 -18.14 16.74
CA THR A 696 37.59 -16.84 17.24
C THR A 696 38.17 -15.94 16.13
N ASN A 697 38.35 -16.47 14.92
CA ASN A 697 38.96 -15.79 13.78
C ASN A 697 37.99 -14.96 12.94
N LEU A 698 36.70 -14.91 13.30
CA LEU A 698 35.72 -14.09 12.60
C LEU A 698 36.11 -12.59 12.64
N PRO A 699 36.06 -11.86 11.50
CA PRO A 699 36.42 -10.44 11.42
C PRO A 699 35.71 -9.55 12.45
N GLU A 700 34.50 -9.91 12.84
CA GLU A 700 33.64 -9.21 13.79
C GLU A 700 34.00 -9.52 15.25
N VAL A 701 34.57 -10.71 15.51
CA VAL A 701 35.01 -11.15 16.84
C VAL A 701 36.42 -10.63 17.13
N GLN A 702 37.30 -10.53 16.13
CA GLN A 702 38.67 -10.04 16.27
C GLN A 702 38.81 -8.69 17.03
N PRO A 703 37.98 -7.66 16.75
CA PRO A 703 37.99 -6.41 17.52
C PRO A 703 37.67 -6.57 19.02
N LEU A 704 36.92 -7.62 19.41
CA LEU A 704 36.58 -7.93 20.80
C LEU A 704 37.76 -8.53 21.58
N LEU A 705 38.71 -9.14 20.87
CA LEU A 705 39.87 -9.82 21.44
C LEU A 705 41.03 -8.85 21.71
N LYS A 706 41.06 -7.70 21.04
CA LYS A 706 42.13 -6.69 21.21
C LYS A 706 42.10 -6.11 22.64
N PRO A 707 43.25 -6.04 23.33
CA PRO A 707 43.32 -5.45 24.67
C PRO A 707 43.05 -3.94 24.61
N LYS A 708 41.97 -3.52 25.26
CA LYS A 708 41.43 -2.15 25.24
C LYS A 708 41.49 -1.51 26.63
N THR A 709 42.65 -1.46 27.29
CA THR A 709 42.76 -1.04 28.70
C THR A 709 42.28 0.39 28.96
N ALA A 710 42.68 1.37 28.14
CA ALA A 710 42.30 2.77 28.32
C ALA A 710 40.82 3.02 28.00
N THR A 711 40.32 2.46 26.90
CA THR A 711 38.92 2.60 26.48
C THR A 711 37.96 1.84 27.39
N THR A 712 38.36 0.68 27.93
CA THR A 712 37.58 -0.05 28.95
C THR A 712 37.47 0.76 30.24
N LEU A 713 38.55 1.44 30.67
CA LEU A 713 38.51 2.30 31.84
C LEU A 713 37.56 3.50 31.61
N LEU A 714 37.64 4.14 30.44
CA LEU A 714 36.74 5.22 30.08
C LEU A 714 35.27 4.77 30.02
N ALA A 715 34.98 3.64 29.36
CA ALA A 715 33.65 3.05 29.31
C ALA A 715 33.11 2.74 30.71
N PHE A 716 33.94 2.15 31.57
CA PHE A 716 33.59 1.88 32.96
C PHE A 716 33.26 3.18 33.73
N LEU A 717 34.06 4.23 33.59
CA LEU A 717 33.79 5.52 34.25
C LEU A 717 32.48 6.15 33.75
N ILE A 718 32.21 6.10 32.45
CA ILE A 718 30.96 6.60 31.85
C ILE A 718 29.76 5.80 32.37
N LEU A 719 29.85 4.47 32.40
CA LEU A 719 28.80 3.60 32.93
C LEU A 719 28.57 3.82 34.43
N ARG A 720 29.63 4.10 35.21
CA ARG A 720 29.50 4.45 36.63
C ARG A 720 28.90 5.83 36.85
N LEU A 721 29.21 6.81 35.99
CA LEU A 721 28.50 8.08 36.00
C LEU A 721 27.01 7.88 35.66
N ALA A 722 26.71 7.07 34.64
CA ALA A 722 25.33 6.73 34.28
C ALA A 722 24.58 6.04 35.44
N TYR A 723 25.25 5.16 36.19
CA TYR A 723 24.69 4.52 37.39
C TYR A 723 24.33 5.54 38.47
N VAL A 724 25.23 6.49 38.76
CA VAL A 724 24.98 7.57 39.73
C VAL A 724 23.81 8.44 39.26
N MET A 725 23.80 8.82 37.99
CA MET A 725 22.70 9.58 37.39
C MET A 725 21.39 8.80 37.43
N ALA A 726 21.40 7.50 37.19
CA ALA A 726 20.19 6.66 37.27
C ALA A 726 19.67 6.52 38.70
N ARG A 727 20.55 6.45 39.70
CA ARG A 727 20.14 6.49 41.11
C ARG A 727 19.52 7.84 41.50
N LEU A 728 20.05 8.95 40.99
CA LEU A 728 19.54 10.28 41.30
C LEU A 728 18.24 10.61 40.56
N LEU A 729 18.21 10.39 39.24
CA LEU A 729 17.10 10.78 38.36
C LEU A 729 15.96 9.75 38.36
N PHE A 730 16.29 8.46 38.39
CA PHE A 730 15.32 7.36 38.25
C PHE A 730 15.15 6.54 39.53
N ARG A 731 15.71 7.01 40.66
CA ARG A 731 15.66 6.30 41.95
C ARG A 731 15.96 4.80 41.81
N MET A 732 16.97 4.49 41.00
CA MET A 732 17.25 3.12 40.55
C MET A 732 17.65 2.22 41.73
N ASP A 733 16.84 1.19 41.97
CA ASP A 733 17.10 0.14 42.94
C ASP A 733 17.72 -1.09 42.26
N VAL A 734 18.72 -1.71 42.90
CA VAL A 734 19.48 -2.81 42.32
C VAL A 734 19.65 -3.93 43.34
N LYS A 735 19.25 -5.15 42.98
CA LYS A 735 19.37 -6.36 43.80
C LYS A 735 20.11 -7.47 43.06
N GLY A 736 20.85 -8.30 43.80
CA GLY A 736 21.49 -9.52 43.26
C GLY A 736 22.73 -9.30 42.39
N SER A 737 23.19 -8.07 42.16
CA SER A 737 24.32 -7.79 41.25
C SER A 737 25.66 -8.42 41.66
N GLU A 738 25.78 -8.88 42.91
CA GLU A 738 26.95 -9.58 43.44
C GLU A 738 27.25 -10.89 42.69
N VAL A 739 26.23 -11.54 42.13
CA VAL A 739 26.36 -12.77 41.32
C VAL A 739 27.37 -12.56 40.17
N LEU A 740 27.32 -11.37 39.54
CA LEU A 740 28.22 -11.00 38.44
C LEU A 740 29.70 -10.93 38.85
N SER A 741 29.98 -10.68 40.13
CA SER A 741 31.36 -10.64 40.65
C SER A 741 31.86 -12.02 41.07
N ARG A 742 30.95 -12.97 41.33
CA ARG A 742 31.27 -14.36 41.74
C ARG A 742 31.54 -15.28 40.54
N LEU A 743 30.91 -15.00 39.40
CA LEU A 743 31.05 -15.80 38.18
C LEU A 743 32.35 -15.52 37.43
N LYS A 744 32.91 -16.58 36.84
CA LYS A 744 34.01 -16.47 35.87
C LYS A 744 33.44 -16.57 34.45
N PRO A 745 33.85 -15.71 33.51
CA PRO A 745 33.51 -15.86 32.09
C PRO A 745 33.95 -17.22 31.54
N PRO A 746 33.26 -17.79 30.53
CA PRO A 746 32.12 -17.21 29.79
C PRO A 746 30.75 -17.53 30.40
N TYR A 747 29.79 -16.62 30.22
CA TYR A 747 28.37 -16.80 30.56
C TYR A 747 27.51 -15.80 29.77
N ILE A 748 26.19 -16.00 29.78
CA ILE A 748 25.22 -15.13 29.09
C ILE A 748 24.44 -14.31 30.13
N ILE A 749 24.21 -13.03 29.88
CA ILE A 749 23.31 -12.18 30.65
C ILE A 749 22.05 -11.97 29.82
N CYS A 750 20.88 -12.30 30.38
CA CYS A 750 19.59 -12.24 29.71
C CYS A 750 18.62 -11.27 30.40
N PRO A 751 18.65 -9.97 30.08
CA PRO A 751 17.67 -8.99 30.54
C PRO A 751 16.38 -8.97 29.70
N ASN A 752 15.23 -8.76 30.34
CA ASN A 752 14.01 -8.36 29.61
C ASN A 752 14.13 -6.92 29.05
N HIS A 753 13.33 -6.58 28.03
CA HIS A 753 13.48 -5.33 27.28
C HIS A 753 12.22 -4.46 27.37
N GLN A 754 12.29 -3.30 28.02
CA GLN A 754 11.18 -2.35 28.25
C GLN A 754 11.35 -0.97 27.58
N SER A 755 12.57 -0.53 27.28
CA SER A 755 12.86 0.85 26.84
C SER A 755 14.17 1.00 26.05
N TYR A 756 14.34 2.14 25.38
CA TYR A 756 15.58 2.49 24.67
C TYR A 756 16.78 2.70 25.60
N ILE A 757 16.53 2.99 26.87
CA ILE A 757 17.59 3.25 27.86
C ILE A 757 18.04 1.97 28.59
N ASP A 758 17.39 0.82 28.38
CA ASP A 758 17.68 -0.41 29.13
C ASP A 758 19.14 -0.84 29.05
N PRO A 759 19.80 -0.86 27.87
CA PRO A 759 21.21 -1.25 27.81
C PRO A 759 22.08 -0.31 28.65
N LEU A 760 21.75 0.98 28.72
CA LEU A 760 22.47 1.92 29.57
C LEU A 760 22.23 1.62 31.06
N LEU A 761 20.97 1.36 31.46
CA LEU A 761 20.60 1.09 32.85
C LEU A 761 21.24 -0.21 33.35
N VAL A 762 21.10 -1.31 32.59
CA VAL A 762 21.64 -2.63 32.98
C VAL A 762 23.17 -2.60 32.99
N CYS A 763 23.82 -2.11 31.91
CA CYS A 763 25.28 -2.06 31.84
C CYS A 763 25.91 -1.13 32.88
N SER A 764 25.19 -0.10 33.35
CA SER A 764 25.68 0.79 34.40
C SER A 764 25.97 0.06 35.72
N VAL A 765 25.31 -1.08 35.96
CA VAL A 765 25.49 -1.90 37.17
C VAL A 765 26.78 -2.72 37.11
N TYR A 766 27.24 -3.10 35.92
CA TYR A 766 28.28 -4.11 35.72
C TYR A 766 29.60 -3.80 36.43
N PRO A 767 30.16 -4.75 37.21
CA PRO A 767 31.48 -4.59 37.80
C PRO A 767 32.56 -4.51 36.72
N ARG A 768 33.72 -3.93 37.05
CA ARG A 768 34.80 -3.68 36.09
C ARG A 768 35.26 -4.94 35.35
N SER A 769 35.22 -6.10 36.01
CA SER A 769 35.50 -7.41 35.42
C SER A 769 34.53 -7.79 34.30
N VAL A 770 33.25 -7.45 34.45
CA VAL A 770 32.20 -7.69 33.44
C VAL A 770 32.27 -6.67 32.33
N THR A 771 32.38 -5.37 32.64
CA THR A 771 32.49 -4.30 31.64
C THR A 771 33.65 -4.54 30.66
N ARG A 772 34.75 -5.13 31.12
CA ARG A 772 35.90 -5.48 30.28
C ARG A 772 35.62 -6.62 29.29
N ASN A 773 34.73 -7.54 29.66
CA ASN A 773 34.54 -8.81 28.94
C ASN A 773 33.18 -8.94 28.28
N VAL A 774 32.24 -8.03 28.55
CA VAL A 774 30.92 -8.02 27.93
C VAL A 774 30.98 -7.52 26.48
N PHE A 775 30.21 -8.17 25.63
CA PHE A 775 29.91 -7.72 24.27
C PHE A 775 28.43 -7.95 23.97
N HIS A 776 27.93 -7.26 22.96
CA HIS A 776 26.53 -7.29 22.55
C HIS A 776 26.46 -7.53 21.06
N VAL A 777 25.36 -8.12 20.59
CA VAL A 777 25.01 -8.13 19.16
C VAL A 777 23.78 -7.25 18.99
N GLY A 778 23.83 -6.28 18.08
CA GLY A 778 22.76 -5.30 17.92
C GLY A 778 22.58 -4.84 16.48
N ALA A 779 21.32 -4.51 16.13
CA ALA A 779 20.95 -4.16 14.77
C ALA A 779 21.77 -2.98 14.21
N SER A 780 22.36 -3.20 13.03
CA SER A 780 23.35 -2.32 12.40
C SER A 780 22.81 -0.91 12.12
N MET A 781 21.50 -0.79 11.85
CA MET A 781 20.84 0.49 11.55
C MET A 781 20.98 1.53 12.67
N TYR A 782 21.01 1.11 13.94
CA TYR A 782 21.13 2.01 15.10
C TYR A 782 22.54 2.60 15.22
N PHE A 783 23.52 1.97 14.57
CA PHE A 783 24.92 2.36 14.61
C PHE A 783 25.41 2.98 13.29
N SER A 784 24.47 3.37 12.42
CA SER A 784 24.77 3.99 11.12
C SER A 784 25.33 5.42 11.23
N SER A 785 25.03 6.13 12.32
CA SER A 785 25.58 7.48 12.57
C SER A 785 26.96 7.43 13.21
N PHE A 786 27.81 8.41 12.88
CA PHE A 786 29.18 8.49 13.43
C PHE A 786 29.21 8.44 14.97
N ALA A 787 28.30 9.16 15.64
CA ALA A 787 28.23 9.17 17.11
C ALA A 787 27.85 7.81 17.69
N MET A 788 26.87 7.13 17.11
CA MET A 788 26.45 5.80 17.58
C MET A 788 27.48 4.72 17.24
N ALA A 789 28.20 4.84 16.13
CA ALA A 789 29.31 3.94 15.79
C ALA A 789 30.45 4.04 16.82
N GLN A 790 30.79 5.25 17.28
CA GLN A 790 31.77 5.44 18.36
C GLN A 790 31.29 4.85 19.68
N LEU A 791 30.00 5.03 20.01
CA LEU A 791 29.39 4.42 21.19
C LEU A 791 29.42 2.89 21.13
N ALA A 792 29.07 2.28 19.98
CA ALA A 792 29.14 0.85 19.77
C ALA A 792 30.54 0.28 20.05
N GLN A 793 31.58 0.97 19.58
CA GLN A 793 32.97 0.56 19.83
C GLN A 793 33.38 0.67 21.31
N LEU A 794 32.83 1.65 22.03
CA LEU A 794 33.09 1.89 23.45
C LEU A 794 32.49 0.80 24.35
N ILE A 795 31.29 0.33 24.03
CA ILE A 795 30.56 -0.72 24.79
C ILE A 795 30.58 -2.10 24.12
N ASN A 796 31.49 -2.31 23.17
CA ASN A 796 31.69 -3.58 22.45
C ASN A 796 30.41 -4.17 21.84
N VAL A 797 29.63 -3.36 21.14
CA VAL A 797 28.50 -3.82 20.33
C VAL A 797 29.00 -4.23 18.94
N VAL A 798 28.65 -5.44 18.51
CA VAL A 798 28.88 -5.93 17.16
C VAL A 798 27.64 -5.59 16.31
N PRO A 799 27.76 -4.71 15.30
CA PRO A 799 26.63 -4.28 14.48
C PRO A 799 26.28 -5.34 13.44
N ILE A 800 25.39 -6.26 13.80
CA ILE A 800 24.82 -7.28 12.92
C ILE A 800 23.32 -7.22 13.13
N ASP A 801 22.56 -7.22 12.04
CA ASP A 801 21.10 -7.35 12.11
C ASP A 801 20.77 -8.82 12.43
N PRO A 802 20.34 -9.15 13.66
CA PRO A 802 20.10 -10.53 14.04
C PRO A 802 18.82 -11.10 13.41
N ASP A 803 17.88 -10.25 12.96
CA ASP A 803 16.65 -10.71 12.32
C ASP A 803 16.88 -10.98 10.82
N ALA A 804 17.81 -10.27 10.18
CA ALA A 804 18.20 -10.50 8.79
C ALA A 804 19.39 -11.46 8.61
N GLN A 805 20.28 -11.59 9.61
CA GLN A 805 21.52 -12.40 9.56
C GLN A 805 21.68 -13.28 10.80
N LEU A 806 20.60 -13.97 11.21
CA LEU A 806 20.55 -14.74 12.45
C LEU A 806 21.73 -15.72 12.63
N LEU A 807 22.06 -16.50 11.59
CA LEU A 807 23.17 -17.47 11.65
C LEU A 807 24.52 -16.78 11.91
N ARG A 808 24.75 -15.62 11.29
CA ARG A 808 25.97 -14.84 11.49
C ARG A 808 26.01 -14.26 12.91
N ALA A 809 24.89 -13.74 13.40
CA ALA A 809 24.75 -13.26 14.77
C ALA A 809 25.02 -14.38 15.79
N MET A 810 24.46 -15.57 15.57
CA MET A 810 24.68 -16.76 16.41
C MET A 810 26.14 -17.24 16.39
N ARG A 811 26.78 -17.29 15.21
CA ARG A 811 28.22 -17.63 15.09
C ARG A 811 29.11 -16.61 15.80
N VAL A 812 28.80 -15.31 15.71
CA VAL A 812 29.54 -14.26 16.44
C VAL A 812 29.35 -14.38 17.94
N GLY A 813 28.12 -14.62 18.39
CA GLY A 813 27.81 -14.91 19.80
C GLY A 813 28.63 -16.09 20.33
N ALA A 814 28.63 -17.20 19.59
CA ALA A 814 29.42 -18.38 19.95
C ALA A 814 30.93 -18.15 19.92
N GLY A 815 31.45 -17.44 18.90
CA GLY A 815 32.86 -17.09 18.80
C GLY A 815 33.34 -16.21 19.97
N GLY A 816 32.53 -15.24 20.38
CA GLY A 816 32.81 -14.41 21.56
C GLY A 816 32.80 -15.21 22.87
N LEU A 817 31.79 -16.06 23.08
CA LEU A 817 31.70 -16.92 24.26
C LEU A 817 32.87 -17.91 24.34
N ARG A 818 33.25 -18.54 23.23
CA ARG A 818 34.45 -19.42 23.15
C ARG A 818 35.75 -18.69 23.44
N ALA A 819 35.82 -17.39 23.14
CA ALA A 819 36.94 -16.54 23.51
C ALA A 819 36.94 -16.10 24.99
N GLY A 820 36.05 -16.65 25.83
CA GLY A 820 35.95 -16.32 27.25
C GLY A 820 35.29 -14.96 27.52
N LYS A 821 34.50 -14.45 26.58
CA LYS A 821 33.72 -13.21 26.76
C LYS A 821 32.35 -13.49 27.38
N ILE A 822 31.65 -12.41 27.76
CA ILE A 822 30.29 -12.45 28.31
C ILE A 822 29.35 -11.89 27.24
N LEU A 823 28.32 -12.63 26.86
CA LEU A 823 27.31 -12.16 25.92
C LEU A 823 26.13 -11.56 26.69
N ASP A 824 25.79 -10.31 26.41
CA ASP A 824 24.55 -9.68 26.88
C ASP A 824 23.55 -9.64 25.72
N ILE A 825 22.41 -10.33 25.89
CA ILE A 825 21.40 -10.54 24.86
C ILE A 825 19.99 -10.43 25.45
N TYR A 826 19.14 -9.63 24.80
CA TYR A 826 17.73 -9.48 25.17
C TYR A 826 16.92 -10.58 24.48
N PRO A 827 16.41 -11.60 25.20
CA PRO A 827 15.76 -12.75 24.59
C PRO A 827 14.40 -12.41 23.95
N GLU A 828 13.79 -11.28 24.31
CA GLU A 828 12.52 -10.82 23.70
C GLU A 828 12.69 -10.40 22.22
N GLY A 829 13.90 -10.02 21.80
CA GLY A 829 14.17 -9.47 20.46
C GLY A 829 13.53 -8.10 20.18
N GLN A 830 12.49 -7.73 20.92
CA GLN A 830 11.76 -6.46 20.82
C GLN A 830 11.56 -5.83 22.20
N ARG A 831 11.20 -4.55 22.24
CA ARG A 831 10.89 -3.81 23.48
C ARG A 831 9.41 -3.94 23.82
N SER A 832 9.13 -4.35 25.06
CA SER A 832 7.83 -4.29 25.71
C SER A 832 7.26 -2.87 25.75
N PHE A 833 5.94 -2.76 25.59
CA PHE A 833 5.22 -1.47 25.53
C PHE A 833 4.67 -1.01 26.87
N ASP A 834 4.26 -1.96 27.70
CA ASP A 834 3.53 -1.76 28.95
C ASP A 834 4.30 -2.36 30.15
N GLY A 835 5.54 -2.80 29.92
CA GLY A 835 6.36 -3.48 30.91
C GLY A 835 5.98 -4.95 31.13
N LYS A 836 5.04 -5.52 30.36
CA LYS A 836 4.77 -6.96 30.39
C LYS A 836 5.82 -7.71 29.57
N LEU A 837 6.17 -8.87 30.07
CA LEU A 837 7.14 -9.76 29.46
C LEU A 837 6.63 -10.24 28.10
N GLN A 838 7.46 -10.12 27.06
CA GLN A 838 7.12 -10.63 25.72
C GLN A 838 7.45 -12.12 25.60
N GLU A 839 7.17 -12.69 24.43
CA GLU A 839 7.66 -14.02 24.08
C GLU A 839 9.18 -14.01 23.89
N PHE A 840 9.86 -15.07 24.34
CA PHE A 840 11.31 -15.16 24.28
C PHE A 840 11.75 -16.01 23.10
N LYS A 841 12.64 -15.48 22.26
CA LYS A 841 13.29 -16.22 21.17
C LYS A 841 14.29 -17.23 21.75
N LYS A 842 14.45 -18.39 21.10
CA LYS A 842 15.29 -19.52 21.57
C LYS A 842 16.80 -19.28 21.51
N GLY A 843 17.28 -18.25 20.81
CA GLY A 843 18.71 -18.04 20.51
C GLY A 843 19.65 -18.06 21.74
N ALA A 844 19.24 -17.44 22.85
CA ALA A 844 20.05 -17.46 24.08
C ALA A 844 20.15 -18.86 24.72
N ALA A 845 19.05 -19.63 24.68
CA ALA A 845 19.01 -21.00 25.19
C ALA A 845 19.87 -21.94 24.33
N ILE A 846 19.79 -21.80 23.01
CA ILE A 846 20.62 -22.54 22.05
C ILE A 846 22.11 -22.31 22.33
N LEU A 847 22.55 -21.04 22.40
CA LEU A 847 23.96 -20.71 22.68
C LEU A 847 24.43 -21.27 24.02
N ALA A 848 23.58 -21.19 25.05
CA ALA A 848 23.92 -21.63 26.39
C ALA A 848 24.00 -23.16 26.53
N ALA A 849 23.08 -23.90 25.92
CA ALA A 849 23.05 -25.35 25.94
C ALA A 849 24.23 -25.94 25.15
N GLU A 850 24.45 -25.46 23.92
CA GLU A 850 25.49 -25.98 23.03
C GLU A 850 26.91 -25.66 23.52
N LEU A 851 27.13 -24.47 24.07
CA LEU A 851 28.44 -24.06 24.59
C LEU A 851 28.64 -24.39 26.06
N LYS A 852 27.61 -24.95 26.72
CA LYS A 852 27.61 -25.33 28.14
C LYS A 852 27.98 -24.15 29.04
N VAL A 853 27.43 -22.97 28.73
CA VAL A 853 27.64 -21.73 29.49
C VAL A 853 26.38 -21.39 30.29
N PRO A 854 26.51 -20.86 31.51
CA PRO A 854 25.35 -20.52 32.33
C PRO A 854 24.67 -19.23 31.83
N ILE A 855 23.37 -19.12 32.10
CA ILE A 855 22.55 -17.92 31.83
C ILE A 855 22.24 -17.20 33.15
N VAL A 856 22.51 -15.90 33.22
CA VAL A 856 22.10 -15.03 34.33
C VAL A 856 20.83 -14.28 33.92
N PRO A 857 19.64 -14.64 34.44
CA PRO A 857 18.42 -13.91 34.17
C PRO A 857 18.44 -12.54 34.86
N VAL A 858 17.99 -11.49 34.17
CA VAL A 858 17.92 -10.14 34.70
C VAL A 858 16.52 -9.57 34.49
N ALA A 859 15.89 -9.12 35.58
CA ALA A 859 14.60 -8.46 35.53
C ALA A 859 14.76 -6.95 35.72
N LEU A 860 14.24 -6.21 34.76
CA LEU A 860 14.16 -4.76 34.69
C LEU A 860 12.68 -4.35 34.75
N ASP A 861 12.31 -3.52 35.72
CA ASP A 861 10.96 -2.99 35.87
C ASP A 861 10.93 -1.46 35.98
N GLY A 862 9.87 -0.85 35.44
CA GLY A 862 9.65 0.60 35.44
C GLY A 862 10.38 1.39 34.32
N ALA A 863 11.26 0.76 33.54
CA ALA A 863 11.99 1.45 32.47
C ALA A 863 11.07 1.90 31.31
N HIS A 864 9.97 1.17 31.07
CA HIS A 864 8.91 1.56 30.14
C HIS A 864 8.22 2.89 30.52
N LEU A 865 8.27 3.32 31.78
CA LEU A 865 7.70 4.60 32.23
C LEU A 865 8.62 5.79 31.95
N ILE A 866 9.94 5.57 31.88
CA ILE A 866 10.95 6.61 31.64
C ILE A 866 10.93 7.07 30.19
N TRP A 867 11.08 6.11 29.28
CA TRP A 867 11.10 6.39 27.84
C TRP A 867 10.29 5.33 27.10
N PRO A 868 8.95 5.39 27.24
CA PRO A 868 8.08 4.41 26.62
C PRO A 868 8.24 4.43 25.11
N ARG A 869 8.17 3.25 24.48
CA ARG A 869 8.21 3.12 23.01
C ARG A 869 7.19 4.03 22.31
N LYS A 870 6.03 4.31 22.92
CA LYS A 870 4.94 5.15 22.38
C LYS A 870 5.14 6.68 22.51
N SER A 871 6.17 7.18 23.20
CA SER A 871 6.33 8.62 23.47
C SER A 871 7.75 9.13 23.23
N ARG A 872 7.85 10.34 22.66
CA ARG A 872 9.11 11.11 22.63
C ARG A 872 9.41 11.82 23.95
N ARG A 873 8.49 11.77 24.93
CA ARG A 873 8.64 12.43 26.22
C ARG A 873 9.42 11.53 27.17
N PHE A 874 10.55 12.04 27.61
CA PHE A 874 11.35 11.48 28.69
C PHE A 874 10.71 11.84 30.04
N ARG A 875 10.51 10.88 30.93
CA ARG A 875 9.92 11.08 32.26
C ARG A 875 10.85 10.52 33.34
N LEU A 876 10.82 11.12 34.51
CA LEU A 876 11.49 10.58 35.69
C LEU A 876 10.56 9.57 36.36
N ALA A 877 10.93 8.30 36.36
CA ALA A 877 10.20 7.21 37.00
C ALA A 877 11.16 6.29 37.74
N LYS A 878 10.66 5.58 38.76
CA LYS A 878 11.44 4.60 39.52
C LYS A 878 11.77 3.41 38.64
N VAL A 879 13.03 2.97 38.64
CA VAL A 879 13.46 1.72 37.99
C VAL A 879 14.02 0.74 39.00
N LYS A 880 13.73 -0.55 38.79
CA LYS A 880 14.32 -1.64 39.56
C LYS A 880 15.05 -2.59 38.62
N VAL A 881 16.23 -3.05 39.05
CA VAL A 881 17.03 -4.06 38.35
C VAL A 881 17.34 -5.19 39.32
N SER A 882 16.96 -6.41 38.98
CA SER A 882 17.24 -7.61 39.80
C SER A 882 17.99 -8.65 38.97
N PHE A 883 19.11 -9.12 39.51
CA PHE A 883 19.90 -10.20 38.92
C PHE A 883 19.58 -11.51 39.65
N GLY A 884 19.15 -12.53 38.90
CA GLY A 884 18.83 -13.85 39.44
C GLY A 884 20.06 -14.76 39.54
N GLU A 885 19.89 -15.88 40.22
CA GLU A 885 20.91 -16.92 40.29
C GLU A 885 21.15 -17.55 38.90
N PRO A 886 22.40 -17.95 38.57
CA PRO A 886 22.74 -18.48 37.26
C PRO A 886 22.07 -19.83 36.99
N ILE A 887 21.49 -19.97 35.81
CA ILE A 887 20.89 -21.21 35.33
C ILE A 887 21.99 -22.00 34.60
N ASP A 888 22.37 -23.14 35.17
CA ASP A 888 23.27 -24.10 34.52
C ASP A 888 22.46 -24.98 33.56
N THR A 889 22.66 -24.77 32.26
CA THR A 889 21.93 -25.50 31.20
C THR A 889 22.16 -27.01 31.25
N ARG A 890 23.27 -27.48 31.83
CA ARG A 890 23.56 -28.92 31.99
C ARG A 890 22.64 -29.62 32.99
N GLN A 891 21.98 -28.85 33.86
CA GLN A 891 21.11 -29.36 34.91
C GLN A 891 19.62 -29.23 34.53
N VAL A 892 19.33 -28.56 33.41
CA VAL A 892 17.96 -28.39 32.90
C VAL A 892 17.65 -29.56 31.97
N ALA A 893 16.75 -30.45 32.40
CA ALA A 893 16.34 -31.64 31.67
C ALA A 893 17.49 -32.61 31.29
N PRO A 894 18.28 -33.11 32.27
CA PRO A 894 19.48 -33.94 32.01
C PRO A 894 19.18 -35.31 31.37
N GLU A 895 17.93 -35.75 31.40
CA GLU A 895 17.46 -37.03 30.83
C GLU A 895 16.83 -36.86 29.43
N GLU A 896 16.66 -35.63 28.95
CA GLU A 896 16.06 -35.33 27.65
C GLU A 896 17.09 -35.48 26.53
N THR A 897 16.83 -36.38 25.58
CA THR A 897 17.70 -36.58 24.41
C THR A 897 17.35 -35.66 23.25
N ASN A 898 16.13 -35.10 23.21
CA ASN A 898 15.72 -34.15 22.19
C ASN A 898 16.23 -32.73 22.53
N GLN A 899 17.24 -32.26 21.77
CA GLN A 899 17.86 -30.96 21.99
C GLN A 899 16.88 -29.78 21.86
N GLU A 900 15.87 -29.88 20.99
CA GLU A 900 14.90 -28.81 20.78
C GLU A 900 14.03 -28.60 22.03
N LEU A 901 13.60 -29.70 22.66
CA LEU A 901 12.89 -29.64 23.93
C LEU A 901 13.77 -29.10 25.06
N VAL A 902 15.08 -29.37 25.02
CA VAL A 902 16.03 -28.79 25.98
C VAL A 902 16.08 -27.26 25.82
N TYR A 903 16.16 -26.75 24.59
CA TYR A 903 16.15 -25.30 24.35
C TYR A 903 14.86 -24.63 24.83
N GLU A 904 13.71 -25.25 24.56
CA GLU A 904 12.40 -24.79 25.02
C GLU A 904 12.31 -24.74 26.56
N LYS A 905 12.75 -25.81 27.24
CA LYS A 905 12.76 -25.88 28.70
C LYS A 905 13.70 -24.83 29.31
N VAL A 906 14.88 -24.63 28.72
CA VAL A 906 15.84 -23.60 29.17
C VAL A 906 15.25 -22.20 29.02
N ILE A 907 14.71 -21.85 27.85
CA ILE A 907 14.18 -20.50 27.63
C ILE A 907 12.92 -20.24 28.47
N ALA A 908 12.06 -21.25 28.65
CA ALA A 908 10.90 -21.18 29.54
C ALA A 908 11.31 -20.93 30.99
N LEU A 909 12.35 -21.62 31.49
CA LEU A 909 12.88 -21.42 32.84
C LEU A 909 13.48 -20.01 33.03
N VAL A 910 14.19 -19.49 32.02
CA VAL A 910 14.70 -18.10 32.04
C VAL A 910 13.53 -17.12 32.13
N LYS A 911 12.49 -17.32 31.31
CA LYS A 911 11.27 -16.50 31.30
C LYS A 911 10.56 -16.53 32.65
N GLU A 912 10.37 -17.72 33.22
CA GLU A 912 9.76 -17.92 34.52
C GLU A 912 10.53 -17.20 35.62
N ARG A 913 11.87 -17.31 35.64
CA ARG A 913 12.71 -16.68 36.67
C ARG A 913 12.66 -15.16 36.60
N ILE A 914 12.63 -14.60 35.39
CA ILE A 914 12.45 -13.15 35.19
C ILE A 914 11.06 -12.71 35.64
N GLN A 915 10.01 -13.47 35.30
CA GLN A 915 8.65 -13.17 35.72
C GLN A 915 8.50 -13.19 37.26
N GLN A 916 9.05 -14.19 37.94
CA GLN A 916 9.07 -14.26 39.40
C GLN A 916 9.73 -13.01 40.02
N MET A 917 10.90 -12.61 39.51
CA MET A 917 11.57 -11.40 39.98
C MET A 917 10.75 -10.12 39.72
N LEU A 918 10.08 -10.01 38.56
CA LEU A 918 9.18 -8.89 38.27
C LEU A 918 8.02 -8.82 39.26
N ASP A 919 7.39 -9.96 39.56
CA ASP A 919 6.27 -10.03 40.48
C ASP A 919 6.69 -9.67 41.92
N GLU A 920 7.85 -10.15 42.37
CA GLU A 920 8.44 -9.77 43.66
C GLU A 920 8.73 -8.27 43.75
N MET A 921 9.32 -7.69 42.70
CA MET A 921 9.61 -6.26 42.63
C MET A 921 8.33 -5.43 42.67
N ARG A 922 7.26 -5.84 41.99
CA ARG A 922 5.98 -5.14 41.95
C ARG A 922 5.18 -5.25 43.25
N ARG A 923 5.22 -6.41 43.92
CA ARG A 923 4.60 -6.59 45.25
C ARG A 923 5.20 -5.66 46.30
N GLN A 924 6.52 -5.41 46.24
CA GLN A 924 7.22 -4.50 47.15
C GLN A 924 6.86 -3.01 46.97
N ASP A 925 6.12 -2.61 45.93
CA ASP A 925 5.60 -1.24 45.79
C ASP A 925 4.12 -1.11 46.22
N LEU A 926 3.44 -2.24 46.49
CA LEU A 926 2.04 -2.28 46.98
C LEU A 926 1.94 -2.37 48.51
N CYS A 927 3.03 -2.74 49.18
CA CYS A 927 3.24 -2.63 50.63
C CYS A 927 4.06 -1.38 50.94
#